data_AF-A0A7X0XBX7-F1
#
_entry.id   AF-A0A7X0XBX7-F1
#
_cell.length_a   1.000
_cell.length_b   1.000
_cell.length_c   1.000
_cell.angle_alpha   90.00
_cell.angle_beta   90.00
_cell.angle_gamma   90.00
#
_symmetry.space_group_name_H-M   'P 1'
#
loop_
_entity.id
_entity.type
_entity.pdbx_description
1 polymer ?
#
loop_
_entity_poly.entity_id
_entity_poly.type
_entity_poly.pdbx_seq_one_letter_code
_entity_poly.pdbx_strand_id
1 'polypeptide(L)'
;MSDQVYKDLGAKLEVSASKWKSVDLKGAFSTQDIGTARLVFPLSKERGDLTLDTVEAHIYLSGDGLKSESRADIDTSNNIVTYVLSDEEIKHAGTIVAELYLNYENGQKLSAHKFQFKIDRALKDQDIEITESVYNVTIDDLIATYTDKFEQLMSELSRQQTKYSDLQVELVSSSFEKLRMGQAVKILCYGDSLTYGYDIYSADKRPADSIPTSNGTKHIRERASTTYPEALESAVKQVYPNVSVQNWGYSGDTVLTSYSHWNGVNPNAEITLMMLGHNDSKSATESMHDFIAGYKKIIERALDWGSAIILLTPPKQKNGADFTVDTYSQAVMQLAKEYHAPLIDMAELTAGISADCYSDSVHFNGKGYDYIGKKLASIFINKSILNMNKVKDHDSLTVTRENSGIQFNENCSYSTSEYFPTEDSVELGKGNALVLKTGGKVYFSFYSQEDNLLFLPSIYAGSKTLNLKMEVNFSAEPANTAITYAFNTTNARAMNKPLKTATFTTTDLNWFSASALYIDGRINASKLLYAPRKGYYTVSIENLDTYGINLFGLEFRNARTALFDNNTLYTLGTFTGDILTLSAGNYEMYSKNALNMPFTEDGLAILEIYVGGSNRKLFKVTNITTKASYEGVYNPAASSSITWKELASVAWTNAQIIASKN
;
A
#
# COMPACT_ATOMS: atom_id res chain seq x y z
N MET A 1 -84.11 -50.12 2.04
CA MET A 1 -84.37 -49.03 1.09
C MET A 1 -83.20 -48.08 1.20
N SER A 2 -82.28 -48.13 0.25
CA SER A 2 -81.24 -47.12 0.14
C SER A 2 -81.87 -45.93 -0.58
N ASP A 3 -81.93 -44.77 0.08
CA ASP A 3 -82.37 -43.50 -0.52
C ASP A 3 -81.33 -43.04 -1.54
N GLN A 4 -81.30 -43.73 -2.69
CA GLN A 4 -80.47 -43.36 -3.82
C GLN A 4 -81.22 -42.27 -4.59
N VAL A 5 -80.75 -41.04 -4.43
CA VAL A 5 -81.33 -39.87 -5.11
C VAL A 5 -80.71 -39.79 -6.51
N TYR A 6 -81.56 -39.91 -7.53
CA TYR A 6 -81.15 -39.77 -8.92
C TYR A 6 -81.35 -38.34 -9.43
N LYS A 7 -80.44 -37.92 -10.31
CA LYS A 7 -80.62 -36.73 -11.12
C LYS A 7 -81.22 -37.20 -12.44
N ASP A 8 -82.51 -36.93 -12.61
CA ASP A 8 -83.27 -37.42 -13.75
C ASP A 8 -83.23 -36.43 -14.93
N LEU A 9 -82.99 -36.96 -16.13
CA LEU A 9 -83.11 -36.22 -17.38
C LEU A 9 -83.87 -37.06 -18.39
N GLY A 10 -84.81 -36.46 -19.12
CA GLY A 10 -85.53 -37.19 -20.13
C GLY A 10 -86.71 -36.42 -20.69
N ALA A 11 -87.40 -37.05 -21.62
CA ALA A 11 -88.57 -36.51 -22.27
C ALA A 11 -89.59 -37.63 -22.51
N LYS A 12 -90.86 -37.26 -22.63
CA LYS A 12 -91.87 -38.22 -23.10
C LYS A 12 -91.57 -38.56 -24.56
N LEU A 13 -91.41 -39.84 -24.86
CA LEU A 13 -91.17 -40.32 -26.22
C LEU A 13 -92.41 -41.04 -26.72
N GLU A 14 -92.82 -40.74 -27.95
CA GLU A 14 -93.94 -41.41 -28.57
C GLU A 14 -93.45 -42.37 -29.68
N VAL A 15 -94.05 -43.54 -29.74
CA VAL A 15 -93.69 -44.59 -30.69
C VAL A 15 -94.64 -44.49 -31.89
N SER A 16 -94.21 -43.83 -32.97
CA SER A 16 -95.02 -43.66 -34.20
C SER A 16 -94.17 -43.69 -35.48
N ALA A 17 -94.83 -43.88 -36.62
CA ALA A 17 -94.21 -43.96 -37.95
C ALA A 17 -93.87 -42.57 -38.57
N SER A 18 -94.12 -41.48 -37.84
CA SER A 18 -93.84 -40.12 -38.32
C SER A 18 -92.33 -39.86 -38.47
N LYS A 19 -91.92 -38.87 -39.27
CA LYS A 19 -90.50 -38.48 -39.39
C LYS A 19 -90.08 -37.66 -38.16
N TRP A 20 -89.18 -38.19 -37.34
CA TRP A 20 -88.75 -37.52 -36.10
C TRP A 20 -87.43 -36.77 -36.30
N LYS A 21 -87.36 -35.54 -35.78
CA LYS A 21 -86.09 -34.81 -35.58
C LYS A 21 -85.51 -35.25 -34.23
N SER A 22 -84.17 -35.30 -34.13
CA SER A 22 -83.48 -35.59 -32.87
C SER A 22 -83.99 -34.67 -31.75
N VAL A 23 -84.35 -35.25 -30.60
CA VAL A 23 -84.84 -34.49 -29.44
C VAL A 23 -83.67 -34.01 -28.61
N ASP A 24 -83.58 -32.71 -28.32
CA ASP A 24 -82.66 -32.20 -27.31
C ASP A 24 -83.34 -32.26 -25.95
N LEU A 25 -82.77 -33.02 -25.00
CA LEU A 25 -83.33 -33.16 -23.65
C LEU A 25 -83.19 -31.88 -22.82
N LYS A 26 -82.47 -30.86 -23.31
CA LYS A 26 -82.30 -29.53 -22.67
C LYS A 26 -81.85 -29.59 -21.22
N GLY A 27 -81.00 -30.56 -20.89
CA GLY A 27 -80.37 -30.70 -19.58
C GLY A 27 -78.98 -31.31 -19.67
N ALA A 28 -78.25 -31.22 -18.56
CA ALA A 28 -76.88 -31.67 -18.48
C ALA A 28 -76.61 -32.45 -17.18
N PHE A 29 -75.82 -33.51 -17.32
CA PHE A 29 -75.16 -34.17 -16.19
C PHE A 29 -73.77 -33.57 -15.96
N SER A 30 -73.21 -33.80 -14.78
CA SER A 30 -71.83 -33.50 -14.43
C SER A 30 -71.01 -34.79 -14.47
N THR A 31 -69.71 -34.72 -14.78
CA THR A 31 -68.78 -35.86 -14.65
C THR A 31 -68.71 -36.45 -13.24
N GLN A 32 -69.30 -35.76 -12.25
CA GLN A 32 -69.42 -36.18 -10.86
C GLN A 32 -70.77 -36.76 -10.45
N ASP A 33 -71.73 -36.83 -11.37
CA ASP A 33 -73.03 -37.48 -11.13
C ASP A 33 -72.90 -39.02 -11.24
N ILE A 34 -71.82 -39.58 -10.65
CA ILE A 34 -71.45 -41.00 -10.69
C ILE A 34 -72.51 -41.83 -9.95
N GLY A 35 -73.06 -42.84 -10.62
CA GLY A 35 -74.13 -43.70 -10.08
C GLY A 35 -75.46 -42.99 -9.78
N THR A 36 -75.63 -41.74 -10.23
CA THR A 36 -76.82 -40.91 -9.96
C THR A 36 -77.42 -40.23 -11.20
N ALA A 37 -76.66 -40.09 -12.30
CA ALA A 37 -77.17 -39.58 -13.57
C ALA A 37 -78.09 -40.61 -14.26
N ARG A 38 -79.40 -40.33 -14.28
CA ARG A 38 -80.41 -41.26 -14.79
C ARG A 38 -81.26 -40.66 -15.90
N LEU A 39 -81.34 -41.36 -17.02
CA LEU A 39 -82.26 -41.07 -18.10
C LEU A 39 -83.63 -41.69 -17.83
N VAL A 40 -84.70 -40.93 -18.08
CA VAL A 40 -86.08 -41.37 -17.79
C VAL A 40 -87.01 -41.04 -18.96
N PHE A 41 -87.56 -42.06 -19.61
CA PHE A 41 -88.40 -41.92 -20.80
C PHE A 41 -89.78 -42.57 -20.60
N PRO A 42 -90.80 -41.79 -20.25
CA PRO A 42 -92.18 -42.22 -20.36
C PRO A 42 -92.54 -42.45 -21.83
N LEU A 43 -93.06 -43.63 -22.15
CA LEU A 43 -93.38 -44.01 -23.52
C LEU A 43 -94.89 -43.98 -23.76
N SER A 44 -95.30 -43.50 -24.94
CA SER A 44 -96.70 -43.57 -25.39
C SER A 44 -96.81 -43.94 -26.86
N LYS A 45 -98.01 -44.31 -27.31
CA LYS A 45 -98.32 -44.62 -28.70
C LYS A 45 -99.54 -43.84 -29.17
N GLU A 46 -99.51 -43.32 -30.40
CA GLU A 46 -100.55 -42.42 -30.93
C GLU A 46 -101.95 -43.06 -30.95
N ARG A 47 -102.03 -44.37 -31.20
CA ARG A 47 -103.27 -45.16 -31.17
C ARG A 47 -103.01 -46.57 -30.61
N GLY A 48 -103.72 -46.93 -29.55
CA GLY A 48 -103.67 -48.23 -28.86
C GLY A 48 -102.78 -48.24 -27.62
N ASP A 49 -102.94 -49.26 -26.78
CA ASP A 49 -102.13 -49.42 -25.56
C ASP A 49 -100.71 -49.89 -25.91
N LEU A 50 -99.71 -49.28 -25.27
CA LEU A 50 -98.33 -49.73 -25.32
C LEU A 50 -98.11 -50.69 -24.15
N THR A 51 -97.87 -51.96 -24.45
CA THR A 51 -97.58 -52.99 -23.45
C THR A 51 -96.08 -53.33 -23.53
N LEU A 52 -95.37 -53.19 -22.41
CA LEU A 52 -93.92 -53.42 -22.32
C LEU A 52 -93.54 -54.71 -21.58
N ASP A 53 -94.51 -55.60 -21.30
CA ASP A 53 -94.32 -56.79 -20.45
C ASP A 53 -93.29 -57.81 -21.00
N THR A 54 -93.04 -57.82 -22.31
CA THR A 54 -92.12 -58.75 -23.00
C THR A 54 -91.11 -58.00 -23.90
N VAL A 55 -90.66 -56.84 -23.43
CA VAL A 55 -89.76 -55.94 -24.16
C VAL A 55 -88.41 -55.81 -23.45
N GLU A 56 -87.32 -55.84 -24.22
CA GLU A 56 -85.99 -55.40 -23.78
C GLU A 56 -85.68 -54.02 -24.35
N ALA A 57 -85.35 -53.06 -23.50
CA ALA A 57 -84.94 -51.73 -23.90
C ALA A 57 -83.42 -51.66 -23.99
N HIS A 58 -82.89 -51.16 -25.12
CA HIS A 58 -81.46 -50.93 -25.34
C HIS A 58 -81.21 -49.47 -25.65
N ILE A 59 -80.25 -48.87 -24.94
CA ILE A 59 -79.79 -47.52 -25.18
C ILE A 59 -78.41 -47.55 -25.82
N TYR A 60 -78.25 -46.80 -26.89
CA TYR A 60 -76.98 -46.59 -27.57
C TYR A 60 -76.53 -45.16 -27.34
N LEU A 61 -75.31 -44.96 -26.87
CA LEU A 61 -74.71 -43.66 -26.62
C LEU A 61 -73.50 -43.44 -27.52
N SER A 62 -73.39 -42.26 -28.12
CA SER A 62 -72.25 -41.86 -28.92
C SER A 62 -71.85 -40.42 -28.59
N GLY A 63 -70.56 -40.20 -28.37
CA GLY A 63 -69.98 -38.88 -28.10
C GLY A 63 -68.50 -38.84 -28.47
N ASP A 64 -67.78 -37.81 -28.03
CA ASP A 64 -66.33 -37.72 -28.23
C ASP A 64 -65.62 -38.86 -27.47
N GLY A 65 -65.04 -39.79 -28.22
CA GLY A 65 -64.41 -41.02 -27.69
C GLY A 65 -65.38 -42.05 -27.08
N LEU A 66 -66.67 -41.75 -26.91
CA LEU A 66 -67.67 -42.67 -26.34
C LEU A 66 -68.46 -43.38 -27.43
N LYS A 67 -68.51 -44.71 -27.35
CA LYS A 67 -69.52 -45.56 -28.00
C LYS A 67 -69.93 -46.65 -27.02
N SER A 68 -71.19 -46.66 -26.62
CA SER A 68 -71.72 -47.63 -25.66
C SER A 68 -73.09 -48.14 -26.09
N GLU A 69 -73.37 -49.40 -25.78
CA GLU A 69 -74.68 -50.04 -25.87
C GLU A 69 -74.96 -50.74 -24.55
N SER A 70 -76.08 -50.39 -23.93
CA SER A 70 -76.48 -50.96 -22.64
C SER A 70 -77.96 -51.30 -22.61
N ARG A 71 -78.32 -52.29 -21.81
CA ARG A 71 -79.72 -52.59 -21.50
C ARG A 71 -80.26 -51.56 -20.50
N ALA A 72 -81.44 -51.03 -20.77
CA ALA A 72 -82.17 -50.12 -19.91
C ALA A 72 -83.28 -50.86 -19.13
N ASP A 73 -83.62 -50.34 -17.96
CA ASP A 73 -84.65 -50.89 -17.09
C ASP A 73 -86.03 -50.41 -17.52
N ILE A 74 -87.05 -51.27 -17.39
CA ILE A 74 -88.44 -50.96 -17.75
C ILE A 74 -89.33 -51.09 -16.53
N ASP A 75 -90.07 -50.02 -16.22
CA ASP A 75 -91.24 -50.05 -15.36
C ASP A 75 -92.48 -50.27 -16.24
N THR A 76 -92.94 -51.52 -16.31
CA THR A 76 -94.09 -51.92 -17.14
C THR A 76 -95.42 -51.39 -16.61
N SER A 77 -95.51 -51.07 -15.32
CA SER A 77 -96.75 -50.55 -14.72
C SER A 77 -97.02 -49.10 -15.11
N ASN A 78 -95.95 -48.33 -15.34
CA ASN A 78 -96.02 -46.91 -15.71
C ASN A 78 -95.57 -46.62 -17.16
N ASN A 79 -95.15 -47.64 -17.91
CA ASN A 79 -94.57 -47.53 -19.25
C ASN A 79 -93.37 -46.57 -19.31
N ILE A 80 -92.46 -46.66 -18.34
CA ILE A 80 -91.27 -45.82 -18.25
C ILE A 80 -90.02 -46.66 -18.46
N VAL A 81 -89.16 -46.23 -19.37
CA VAL A 81 -87.80 -46.77 -19.51
C VAL A 81 -86.83 -45.88 -18.74
N THR A 82 -85.97 -46.47 -17.92
CA THR A 82 -84.92 -45.74 -17.19
C THR A 82 -83.54 -46.33 -17.44
N TYR A 83 -82.52 -45.47 -17.45
CA TYR A 83 -81.13 -45.90 -17.61
C TYR A 83 -80.20 -45.03 -16.78
N VAL A 84 -79.43 -45.63 -15.86
CA VAL A 84 -78.39 -44.91 -15.11
C VAL A 84 -77.08 -45.01 -15.89
N LEU A 85 -76.45 -43.87 -16.18
CA LEU A 85 -75.15 -43.86 -16.85
C LEU A 85 -74.09 -44.54 -15.96
N SER A 86 -73.25 -45.36 -16.57
CA SER A 86 -72.11 -45.98 -15.89
C SER A 86 -71.01 -44.98 -15.56
N ASP A 87 -70.12 -45.37 -14.63
CA ASP A 87 -68.95 -44.60 -14.22
C ASP A 87 -68.00 -44.27 -15.39
N GLU A 88 -67.97 -45.09 -16.43
CA GLU A 88 -67.20 -44.82 -17.65
C GLU A 88 -67.93 -43.82 -18.54
N GLU A 89 -69.22 -44.04 -18.83
CA GLU A 89 -70.02 -43.16 -19.68
C GLU A 89 -70.12 -41.72 -19.14
N ILE A 90 -70.32 -41.58 -17.82
CA ILE A 90 -70.48 -40.25 -17.19
C ILE A 90 -69.20 -39.41 -17.23
N LYS A 91 -68.03 -40.01 -17.47
CA LYS A 91 -66.75 -39.29 -17.57
C LYS A 91 -66.52 -38.65 -18.95
N HIS A 92 -67.32 -38.98 -19.97
CA HIS A 92 -67.18 -38.41 -21.31
C HIS A 92 -67.87 -37.04 -21.41
N ALA A 93 -67.16 -36.00 -20.98
CA ALA A 93 -67.64 -34.61 -21.07
C ALA A 93 -67.85 -34.19 -22.54
N GLY A 94 -69.00 -33.60 -22.85
CA GLY A 94 -69.37 -33.17 -24.19
C GLY A 94 -70.85 -33.39 -24.50
N THR A 95 -71.23 -33.22 -25.76
CA THR A 95 -72.58 -33.56 -26.24
C THR A 95 -72.65 -35.04 -26.56
N ILE A 96 -73.57 -35.75 -25.90
CA ILE A 96 -73.87 -37.15 -26.16
C ILE A 96 -75.11 -37.23 -27.05
N VAL A 97 -74.99 -37.97 -28.14
CA VAL A 97 -76.11 -38.32 -29.03
C VAL A 97 -76.47 -39.78 -28.78
N ALA A 98 -77.74 -40.05 -28.55
CA ALA A 98 -78.22 -41.33 -28.07
C ALA A 98 -79.47 -41.81 -28.80
N GLU A 99 -79.68 -43.13 -28.83
CA GLU A 99 -80.87 -43.77 -29.40
C GLU A 99 -81.42 -44.83 -28.45
N LEU A 100 -82.75 -44.87 -28.28
CA LEU A 100 -83.44 -45.91 -27.52
C LEU A 100 -84.15 -46.88 -28.47
N TYR A 101 -83.93 -48.17 -28.28
CA TYR A 101 -84.57 -49.26 -29.03
C TYR A 101 -85.36 -50.17 -28.09
N LEU A 102 -86.51 -50.64 -28.55
CA LEU A 102 -87.37 -51.60 -27.89
C LEU A 102 -87.39 -52.89 -28.71
N ASN A 103 -86.93 -53.98 -28.11
CA ASN A 103 -86.83 -55.29 -28.74
C ASN A 103 -87.87 -56.22 -28.10
N TYR A 104 -88.82 -56.71 -28.88
CA TYR A 104 -89.85 -57.65 -28.42
C TYR A 104 -89.36 -59.09 -28.59
N GLU A 105 -89.79 -60.00 -27.70
CA GLU A 105 -89.41 -61.43 -27.75
C GLU A 105 -89.76 -62.13 -29.07
N ASN A 106 -90.77 -61.65 -29.79
CA ASN A 106 -91.17 -62.17 -31.10
C ASN A 106 -90.21 -61.77 -32.26
N GLY A 107 -89.10 -61.10 -31.94
CA GLY A 107 -88.09 -60.63 -32.91
C GLY A 107 -88.39 -59.24 -33.50
N GLN A 108 -89.51 -58.60 -33.14
CA GLN A 108 -89.82 -57.25 -33.59
C GLN A 108 -88.93 -56.23 -32.87
N LYS A 109 -88.32 -55.30 -33.62
CA LYS A 109 -87.53 -54.20 -33.07
C LYS A 109 -88.14 -52.86 -33.44
N LEU A 110 -88.13 -51.93 -32.50
CA LEU A 110 -88.76 -50.63 -32.65
C LEU A 110 -87.83 -49.55 -32.11
N SER A 111 -87.41 -48.62 -32.97
CA SER A 111 -86.64 -47.45 -32.53
C SER A 111 -87.58 -46.47 -31.84
N ALA A 112 -87.35 -46.26 -30.54
CA ALA A 112 -88.17 -45.40 -29.70
C ALA A 112 -87.68 -43.97 -29.59
N HIS A 113 -86.50 -43.58 -30.12
CA HIS A 113 -86.10 -42.23 -30.61
C HIS A 113 -84.59 -41.99 -30.63
N LYS A 114 -84.17 -40.98 -31.41
CA LYS A 114 -82.86 -40.31 -31.28
C LYS A 114 -82.97 -39.03 -30.45
N PHE A 115 -82.08 -38.85 -29.48
CA PHE A 115 -82.01 -37.67 -28.62
C PHE A 115 -80.57 -37.27 -28.31
N GLN A 116 -80.38 -36.09 -27.73
CA GLN A 116 -79.08 -35.60 -27.28
C GLN A 116 -79.18 -34.95 -25.90
N PHE A 117 -78.10 -35.03 -25.14
CA PHE A 117 -77.91 -34.34 -23.86
C PHE A 117 -76.43 -33.97 -23.69
N LYS A 118 -76.11 -33.18 -22.66
CA LYS A 118 -74.74 -32.76 -22.37
C LYS A 118 -74.21 -33.38 -21.08
N ILE A 119 -72.93 -33.67 -21.05
CA ILE A 119 -72.18 -33.94 -19.82
C ILE A 119 -71.17 -32.81 -19.64
N ASP A 120 -71.35 -32.00 -18.59
CA ASP A 120 -70.46 -30.93 -18.20
C ASP A 120 -69.30 -31.47 -17.35
N ARG A 121 -68.08 -31.00 -17.62
CA ARG A 121 -66.89 -31.36 -16.83
C ARG A 121 -66.91 -30.63 -15.49
N ALA A 122 -66.90 -31.35 -14.38
CA ALA A 122 -66.85 -30.76 -13.04
C ALA A 122 -65.52 -30.01 -12.80
N LEU A 123 -65.55 -28.97 -11.96
CA LEU A 123 -64.36 -28.14 -11.67
C LEU A 123 -63.15 -28.95 -11.19
N LYS A 124 -63.34 -30.01 -10.39
CA LYS A 124 -62.23 -30.85 -9.92
C LYS A 124 -61.62 -31.75 -11.00
N ASP A 125 -62.33 -31.94 -12.11
CA ASP A 125 -61.87 -32.71 -13.28
C ASP A 125 -61.37 -31.78 -14.40
N GLN A 126 -61.41 -30.46 -14.18
CA GLN A 126 -60.69 -29.50 -15.02
C GLN A 126 -59.22 -29.55 -14.62
N ASP A 127 -58.31 -29.43 -15.60
CA ASP A 127 -56.88 -29.21 -15.35
C ASP A 127 -56.70 -27.82 -14.71
N ILE A 128 -57.13 -27.70 -13.46
CA ILE A 128 -56.76 -26.61 -12.58
C ILE A 128 -55.40 -27.04 -12.05
N GLU A 129 -54.33 -26.39 -12.53
CA GLU A 129 -53.06 -26.38 -11.81
C GLU A 129 -53.33 -25.82 -10.41
N ILE A 130 -53.61 -26.71 -9.45
CA ILE A 130 -53.28 -26.43 -8.07
C ILE A 130 -51.76 -26.47 -8.06
N THR A 131 -51.14 -25.30 -8.20
CA THR A 131 -49.73 -25.15 -7.87
C THR A 131 -49.57 -25.41 -6.38
N GLU A 132 -49.47 -26.68 -6.01
CA GLU A 132 -48.72 -27.10 -4.85
C GLU A 132 -47.26 -26.80 -5.20
N SER A 133 -46.83 -25.56 -4.95
CA SER A 133 -45.43 -25.20 -4.97
C SER A 133 -44.74 -25.87 -3.79
N VAL A 134 -44.44 -27.17 -3.92
CA VAL A 134 -43.39 -27.80 -3.14
C VAL A 134 -42.06 -27.29 -3.71
N TYR A 135 -41.72 -26.04 -3.40
CA TYR A 135 -40.32 -25.70 -3.19
C TYR A 135 -39.96 -26.31 -1.85
N ASN A 136 -39.20 -27.42 -1.83
CA ASN A 136 -38.53 -27.93 -0.62
C ASN A 136 -37.38 -26.98 -0.17
N VAL A 137 -37.57 -25.67 -0.33
CA VAL A 137 -36.67 -24.62 0.11
C VAL A 137 -37.59 -23.65 0.84
N THR A 138 -37.54 -23.67 2.17
CA THR A 138 -38.24 -22.69 2.99
C THR A 138 -37.67 -21.29 2.69
N ILE A 139 -38.41 -20.24 3.06
CA ILE A 139 -37.88 -18.88 3.00
C ILE A 139 -36.56 -18.78 3.80
N ASP A 140 -36.45 -19.53 4.89
CA ASP A 140 -35.22 -19.60 5.71
C ASP A 140 -34.06 -20.28 4.98
N ASP A 141 -34.31 -21.35 4.22
CA ASP A 141 -33.29 -22.01 3.37
C ASP A 141 -32.82 -21.08 2.25
N LEU A 142 -33.73 -20.27 1.71
CA LEU A 142 -33.41 -19.23 0.73
C LEU A 142 -32.55 -18.14 1.37
N ILE A 143 -32.94 -17.65 2.55
CA ILE A 143 -32.18 -16.64 3.31
C ILE A 143 -30.77 -17.15 3.62
N ALA A 144 -30.64 -18.39 4.10
CA ALA A 144 -29.34 -18.99 4.40
C ALA A 144 -28.47 -19.08 3.12
N THR A 145 -29.04 -19.59 2.02
CA THR A 145 -28.32 -19.72 0.75
C THR A 145 -27.84 -18.37 0.20
N TYR A 146 -28.67 -17.32 0.27
CA TYR A 146 -28.29 -15.99 -0.21
C TYR A 146 -27.34 -15.28 0.75
N THR A 147 -27.44 -15.52 2.06
CA THR A 147 -26.48 -15.02 3.05
C THR A 147 -25.11 -15.62 2.80
N ASP A 148 -24.99 -16.94 2.65
CA ASP A 148 -23.73 -17.62 2.34
C ASP A 148 -23.12 -17.09 1.04
N LYS A 149 -23.92 -16.92 -0.02
CA LYS A 149 -23.46 -16.34 -1.29
C LYS A 149 -23.01 -14.90 -1.14
N PHE A 150 -23.72 -14.09 -0.35
CA PHE A 150 -23.37 -12.70 -0.10
C PHE A 150 -22.07 -12.60 0.72
N GLU A 151 -21.90 -13.44 1.74
CA GLU A 151 -20.66 -13.53 2.51
C GLU A 151 -19.48 -13.99 1.64
N GLN A 152 -19.68 -14.99 0.79
CA GLN A 152 -18.66 -15.41 -0.18
C GLN A 152 -18.30 -14.30 -1.16
N LEU A 153 -19.29 -13.57 -1.68
CA LEU A 153 -19.05 -12.45 -2.59
C LEU A 153 -18.34 -11.31 -1.88
N MET A 154 -18.71 -10.99 -0.65
CA MET A 154 -18.04 -9.98 0.18
C MET A 154 -16.60 -10.39 0.47
N SER A 155 -16.36 -11.67 0.81
CA SER A 155 -15.03 -12.21 1.03
C SER A 155 -14.17 -12.14 -0.24
N GLU A 156 -14.71 -12.55 -1.39
CA GLU A 156 -14.02 -12.46 -2.68
C GLU A 156 -13.75 -11.01 -3.05
N LEU A 157 -14.71 -10.11 -2.87
CA LEU A 157 -14.55 -8.68 -3.15
C LEU A 157 -13.48 -8.07 -2.25
N SER A 158 -13.48 -8.36 -0.95
CA SER A 158 -12.44 -7.92 -0.03
C SER A 158 -11.07 -8.48 -0.42
N ARG A 159 -10.99 -9.76 -0.79
CA ARG A 159 -9.74 -10.38 -1.26
C ARG A 159 -9.24 -9.75 -2.56
N GLN A 160 -10.12 -9.43 -3.50
CA GLN A 160 -9.75 -8.72 -4.73
C GLN A 160 -9.28 -7.29 -4.43
N GLN A 161 -9.91 -6.62 -3.45
CA GLN A 161 -9.51 -5.28 -3.02
C GLN A 161 -8.12 -5.25 -2.38
N THR A 162 -7.71 -6.28 -1.65
CA THR A 162 -6.39 -6.33 -0.98
C THR A 162 -5.34 -7.17 -1.71
N LYS A 163 -5.71 -7.93 -2.76
CA LYS A 163 -4.81 -8.84 -3.50
C LYS A 163 -3.45 -8.23 -3.77
N TYR A 164 -3.43 -7.04 -4.37
CA TYR A 164 -2.19 -6.39 -4.79
C TYR A 164 -1.44 -5.73 -3.64
N SER A 165 -2.13 -5.21 -2.62
CA SER A 165 -1.47 -4.65 -1.44
C SER A 165 -0.80 -5.74 -0.60
N ASP A 166 -1.45 -6.90 -0.47
CA ASP A 166 -0.89 -8.05 0.27
C ASP A 166 0.30 -8.62 -0.49
N LEU A 167 0.17 -8.81 -1.80
CA LEU A 167 1.25 -9.27 -2.68
C LEU A 167 2.45 -8.31 -2.67
N GLN A 168 2.20 -6.99 -2.68
CA GLN A 168 3.27 -5.99 -2.59
C GLN A 168 4.09 -6.13 -1.29
N VAL A 169 3.42 -6.33 -0.15
CA VAL A 169 4.09 -6.50 1.17
C VAL A 169 4.90 -7.79 1.22
N GLU A 170 4.36 -8.88 0.66
CA GLU A 170 5.06 -10.16 0.55
C GLU A 170 6.33 -10.03 -0.31
N LEU A 171 6.20 -9.48 -1.52
CA LEU A 171 7.28 -9.37 -2.48
C LEU A 171 8.39 -8.44 -1.99
N VAL A 172 8.07 -7.30 -1.38
CA VAL A 172 9.10 -6.40 -0.85
C VAL A 172 9.86 -7.06 0.31
N SER A 173 9.16 -7.78 1.18
CA SER A 173 9.79 -8.48 2.31
C SER A 173 10.73 -9.59 1.83
N SER A 174 10.26 -10.43 0.90
CA SER A 174 11.07 -11.49 0.29
C SER A 174 12.29 -10.93 -0.46
N SER A 175 12.13 -9.82 -1.17
CA SER A 175 13.24 -9.22 -1.93
C SER A 175 14.33 -8.65 -1.02
N PHE A 176 13.94 -8.01 0.09
CA PHE A 176 14.91 -7.52 1.08
C PHE A 176 15.57 -8.67 1.86
N GLU A 177 14.85 -9.75 2.14
CA GLU A 177 15.43 -10.97 2.71
C GLU A 177 16.53 -11.53 1.79
N LYS A 178 16.25 -11.69 0.49
CA LYS A 178 17.25 -12.10 -0.52
C LYS A 178 18.50 -11.21 -0.48
N LEU A 179 18.32 -9.88 -0.47
CA LEU A 179 19.44 -8.93 -0.34
C LEU A 179 20.26 -9.20 0.92
N ARG A 180 19.61 -9.35 2.08
CA ARG A 180 20.31 -9.59 3.36
C ARG A 180 21.07 -10.90 3.41
N MET A 181 20.57 -11.92 2.71
CA MET A 181 21.24 -13.21 2.55
C MET A 181 22.36 -13.20 1.49
N GLY A 182 22.60 -12.05 0.84
CA GLY A 182 23.60 -11.93 -0.22
C GLY A 182 23.23 -12.68 -1.50
N GLN A 183 21.95 -13.04 -1.67
CA GLN A 183 21.46 -13.69 -2.87
C GLN A 183 21.39 -12.71 -4.04
N ALA A 184 21.31 -13.26 -5.26
CA ALA A 184 21.11 -12.44 -6.45
C ALA A 184 19.73 -11.77 -6.41
N VAL A 185 19.72 -10.47 -6.66
CA VAL A 185 18.50 -9.65 -6.73
C VAL A 185 18.60 -8.76 -7.97
N LYS A 186 17.61 -8.84 -8.83
CA LYS A 186 17.48 -7.98 -10.00
C LYS A 186 16.51 -6.85 -9.70
N ILE A 187 17.00 -5.64 -9.90
CA ILE A 187 16.24 -4.41 -9.76
C ILE A 187 15.94 -3.88 -11.16
N LEU A 188 14.68 -3.52 -11.42
CA LEU A 188 14.26 -2.85 -12.63
C LEU A 188 14.04 -1.37 -12.34
N CYS A 189 14.59 -0.49 -13.16
CA CYS A 189 14.25 0.93 -13.18
C CYS A 189 13.36 1.19 -14.38
N TYR A 190 12.08 1.45 -14.15
CA TYR A 190 11.04 1.66 -15.15
C TYR A 190 10.68 3.15 -15.21
N GLY A 191 10.70 3.75 -16.41
CA GLY A 191 10.32 5.16 -16.51
C GLY A 191 10.47 5.80 -17.88
N ASP A 192 10.63 7.13 -17.87
CA ASP A 192 10.69 7.96 -19.07
C ASP A 192 12.12 8.39 -19.44
N SER A 193 12.29 9.60 -19.99
CA SER A 193 13.58 10.20 -20.30
C SER A 193 14.49 10.37 -19.08
N LEU A 194 13.93 10.58 -17.89
CA LEU A 194 14.71 10.69 -16.65
C LEU A 194 15.31 9.34 -16.24
N THR A 195 14.60 8.24 -16.46
CA THR A 195 15.12 6.88 -16.25
C THR A 195 16.05 6.42 -17.34
N TYR A 196 15.73 6.76 -18.59
CA TYR A 196 16.60 6.52 -19.75
C TYR A 196 17.96 7.20 -19.60
N GLY A 197 18.02 8.30 -18.85
CA GLY A 197 19.20 9.13 -18.67
C GLY A 197 19.42 10.10 -19.82
N TYR A 198 18.36 10.68 -20.38
CA TYR A 198 18.41 11.59 -21.52
C TYR A 198 19.37 12.76 -21.28
N ASP A 199 20.30 12.97 -22.20
CA ASP A 199 21.22 14.12 -22.19
C ASP A 199 21.70 14.44 -23.61
N ILE A 200 21.46 15.67 -24.06
CA ILE A 200 21.89 16.14 -25.39
C ILE A 200 22.84 17.35 -25.32
N TYR A 201 22.96 18.01 -24.16
CA TYR A 201 23.71 19.26 -24.03
C TYR A 201 25.07 19.11 -23.38
N SER A 202 25.23 18.14 -22.47
CA SER A 202 26.45 18.03 -21.68
C SER A 202 27.63 17.51 -22.49
N ALA A 203 28.84 17.83 -22.02
CA ALA A 203 30.08 17.37 -22.63
C ALA A 203 30.34 15.87 -22.39
N ASP A 204 29.77 15.31 -21.33
CA ASP A 204 29.93 13.92 -20.92
C ASP A 204 28.84 12.99 -21.49
N LYS A 205 28.00 13.45 -22.41
CA LYS A 205 26.99 12.59 -23.03
C LYS A 205 27.61 11.48 -23.87
N ARG A 206 26.86 10.41 -24.08
CA ARG A 206 27.18 9.24 -24.90
C ARG A 206 26.05 8.93 -25.89
N PRO A 207 26.33 8.13 -26.95
CA PRO A 207 25.33 7.76 -27.93
C PRO A 207 24.09 7.08 -27.34
N ALA A 208 23.01 7.06 -28.13
CA ALA A 208 21.81 6.30 -27.82
C ALA A 208 22.12 4.81 -27.62
N ASP A 209 21.32 4.15 -26.80
CA ASP A 209 21.46 2.72 -26.56
C ASP A 209 21.04 1.90 -27.77
N SER A 210 21.87 0.92 -28.08
CA SER A 210 21.66 -0.01 -29.18
C SER A 210 20.59 -1.06 -28.88
N ILE A 211 20.27 -1.31 -27.61
CA ILE A 211 19.29 -2.33 -27.20
C ILE A 211 17.88 -1.73 -27.35
N PRO A 212 17.02 -2.27 -28.24
CA PRO A 212 15.66 -1.78 -28.40
C PRO A 212 14.77 -2.17 -27.21
N THR A 213 13.61 -1.54 -27.11
CA THR A 213 12.54 -1.93 -26.19
C THR A 213 11.97 -3.32 -26.55
N SER A 214 11.17 -3.91 -25.65
CA SER A 214 10.56 -5.23 -25.87
C SER A 214 9.71 -5.33 -27.13
N ASN A 215 9.06 -4.23 -27.55
CA ASN A 215 8.29 -4.18 -28.79
C ASN A 215 9.12 -3.82 -30.04
N GLY A 216 10.44 -3.72 -29.92
CA GLY A 216 11.37 -3.46 -31.04
C GLY A 216 11.63 -1.98 -31.34
N THR A 217 11.05 -1.05 -30.57
CA THR A 217 11.34 0.38 -30.73
C THR A 217 12.79 0.69 -30.38
N LYS A 218 13.50 1.34 -31.30
CA LYS A 218 14.91 1.73 -31.10
C LYS A 218 15.00 3.03 -30.33
N HIS A 219 15.97 3.11 -29.42
CA HIS A 219 16.33 4.38 -28.82
C HIS A 219 17.08 5.26 -29.82
N ILE A 220 16.67 6.53 -29.93
CA ILE A 220 17.24 7.50 -30.88
C ILE A 220 17.85 8.73 -30.21
N ARG A 221 17.80 8.80 -28.88
CA ARG A 221 18.24 9.97 -28.10
C ARG A 221 19.55 9.68 -27.37
N GLU A 222 20.44 10.64 -27.30
CA GLU A 222 21.68 10.53 -26.52
C GLU A 222 21.39 10.39 -25.01
N ARG A 223 22.35 9.84 -24.28
CA ARG A 223 22.27 9.62 -22.83
C ARG A 223 23.44 10.30 -22.12
N ALA A 224 23.28 10.60 -20.84
CA ALA A 224 24.38 11.00 -19.98
C ALA A 224 25.47 9.91 -19.89
N SER A 225 26.70 10.29 -19.53
CA SER A 225 27.82 9.35 -19.29
C SER A 225 27.44 8.21 -18.36
N THR A 226 26.64 8.54 -17.34
CA THR A 226 26.07 7.63 -16.36
C THR A 226 24.59 7.96 -16.17
N THR A 227 23.76 6.93 -16.14
CA THR A 227 22.32 7.01 -15.81
C THR A 227 22.11 6.69 -14.33
N TYR A 228 20.99 7.12 -13.72
CA TYR A 228 20.76 6.79 -12.31
C TYR A 228 20.65 5.27 -12.07
N PRO A 229 20.11 4.43 -12.98
CA PRO A 229 20.12 2.98 -12.79
C PRO A 229 21.54 2.39 -12.74
N GLU A 230 22.46 2.87 -13.57
CA GLU A 230 23.88 2.43 -13.54
C GLU A 230 24.58 2.89 -12.24
N ALA A 231 24.35 4.13 -11.82
CA ALA A 231 24.90 4.64 -10.56
C ALA A 231 24.33 3.92 -9.34
N LEU A 232 23.03 3.59 -9.35
CA LEU A 232 22.38 2.76 -8.35
C LEU A 232 23.02 1.37 -8.29
N GLU A 233 23.21 0.72 -9.44
CA GLU A 233 23.87 -0.59 -9.51
C GLU A 233 25.26 -0.55 -8.91
N SER A 234 26.07 0.43 -9.33
CA SER A 234 27.44 0.60 -8.87
C SER A 234 27.50 0.80 -7.35
N ALA A 235 26.58 1.56 -6.77
CA ALA A 235 26.53 1.81 -5.34
C ALA A 235 26.08 0.57 -4.55
N VAL A 236 24.98 -0.07 -4.96
CA VAL A 236 24.43 -1.24 -4.26
C VAL A 236 25.40 -2.42 -4.33
N LYS A 237 26.11 -2.61 -5.45
CA LYS A 237 27.14 -3.66 -5.59
C LYS A 237 28.32 -3.53 -4.62
N GLN A 238 28.57 -2.35 -4.05
CA GLN A 238 29.58 -2.21 -2.99
C GLN A 238 29.19 -2.92 -1.69
N VAL A 239 27.90 -3.19 -1.50
CA VAL A 239 27.37 -3.90 -0.33
C VAL A 239 26.87 -5.30 -0.69
N TYR A 240 26.21 -5.44 -1.86
CA TYR A 240 25.66 -6.70 -2.36
C TYR A 240 26.18 -6.97 -3.79
N PRO A 241 27.31 -7.67 -3.94
CA PRO A 241 27.95 -7.88 -5.24
C PRO A 241 27.07 -8.61 -6.28
N ASN A 242 26.06 -9.37 -5.82
CA ASN A 242 25.17 -10.17 -6.67
C ASN A 242 23.92 -9.41 -7.16
N VAL A 243 23.81 -8.11 -6.87
CA VAL A 243 22.71 -7.27 -7.38
C VAL A 243 22.95 -6.92 -8.84
N SER A 244 21.87 -6.87 -9.64
CA SER A 244 21.89 -6.30 -10.98
C SER A 244 20.78 -5.25 -11.15
N VAL A 245 21.01 -4.22 -11.96
CA VAL A 245 20.01 -3.20 -12.27
C VAL A 245 19.77 -3.12 -13.78
N GLN A 246 18.52 -3.21 -14.20
CA GLN A 246 18.10 -3.05 -15.59
C GLN A 246 17.40 -1.70 -15.79
N ASN A 247 17.68 -1.03 -16.91
CA ASN A 247 17.07 0.25 -17.28
C ASN A 247 15.98 0.05 -18.34
N TRP A 248 14.72 0.23 -17.97
CA TRP A 248 13.53 0.31 -18.84
C TRP A 248 12.98 1.74 -18.91
N GLY A 249 13.89 2.70 -19.07
CA GLY A 249 13.56 4.07 -19.42
C GLY A 249 13.44 4.24 -20.92
N TYR A 250 12.47 5.03 -21.39
CA TYR A 250 12.42 5.47 -22.79
C TYR A 250 12.05 6.95 -22.88
N SER A 251 12.79 7.70 -23.69
CA SER A 251 12.64 9.16 -23.75
C SER A 251 11.32 9.59 -24.40
N GLY A 252 10.56 10.42 -23.70
CA GLY A 252 9.26 10.94 -24.14
C GLY A 252 8.06 10.11 -23.68
N ASP A 253 8.28 9.03 -22.94
CA ASP A 253 7.22 8.16 -22.46
C ASP A 253 6.30 8.86 -21.44
N THR A 254 5.01 8.69 -21.65
CA THR A 254 3.91 8.75 -20.69
C THR A 254 3.63 7.36 -20.12
N VAL A 255 2.73 7.23 -19.15
CA VAL A 255 2.34 5.89 -18.64
C VAL A 255 1.77 4.98 -19.73
N LEU A 256 1.00 5.54 -20.67
CA LEU A 256 0.34 4.76 -21.71
C LEU A 256 1.33 4.26 -22.76
N THR A 257 2.19 5.16 -23.23
CA THR A 257 3.21 4.82 -24.23
C THR A 257 4.26 3.87 -23.64
N SER A 258 4.68 4.10 -22.40
CA SER A 258 5.63 3.22 -21.71
C SER A 258 5.13 1.79 -21.56
N TYR A 259 3.85 1.61 -21.22
CA TYR A 259 3.28 0.26 -21.10
C TYR A 259 3.46 -0.55 -22.38
N SER A 260 3.32 0.08 -23.54
CA SER A 260 3.43 -0.54 -24.86
C SER A 260 4.87 -0.91 -25.26
N HIS A 261 5.86 -0.08 -24.89
CA HIS A 261 7.28 -0.32 -25.20
C HIS A 261 7.80 -1.60 -24.57
N TRP A 262 7.33 -1.89 -23.35
CA TRP A 262 7.80 -3.02 -22.55
C TRP A 262 6.80 -4.17 -22.46
N ASN A 263 5.80 -4.20 -23.35
CA ASN A 263 4.76 -5.22 -23.32
C ASN A 263 5.31 -6.63 -23.69
N GLY A 264 4.73 -7.67 -23.08
CA GLY A 264 4.97 -9.07 -23.46
C GLY A 264 6.28 -9.71 -22.97
N VAL A 265 7.09 -9.02 -22.17
CA VAL A 265 8.35 -9.57 -21.62
C VAL A 265 8.36 -9.37 -20.10
N ASN A 266 8.51 -10.45 -19.32
CA ASN A 266 8.77 -10.34 -17.89
C ASN A 266 10.30 -10.22 -17.67
N PRO A 267 10.80 -9.13 -17.04
CA PRO A 267 12.24 -8.97 -16.80
C PRO A 267 12.78 -9.91 -15.72
N ASN A 268 11.91 -10.65 -15.02
CA ASN A 268 12.22 -11.46 -13.84
C ASN A 268 13.01 -10.65 -12.82
N ALA A 269 12.45 -9.48 -12.46
CA ALA A 269 12.99 -8.59 -11.45
C ALA A 269 12.29 -8.84 -10.12
N GLU A 270 13.04 -8.79 -9.03
CA GLU A 270 12.50 -8.84 -7.67
C GLU A 270 11.89 -7.49 -7.26
N ILE A 271 12.48 -6.39 -7.70
CA ILE A 271 12.06 -5.02 -7.33
C ILE A 271 12.02 -4.14 -8.56
N THR A 272 10.96 -3.35 -8.74
CA THR A 272 10.81 -2.35 -9.80
C THR A 272 10.66 -0.96 -9.20
N LEU A 273 11.60 -0.05 -9.49
CA LEU A 273 11.49 1.38 -9.24
C LEU A 273 10.76 2.04 -10.40
N MET A 274 9.63 2.69 -10.15
CA MET A 274 8.83 3.33 -11.19
C MET A 274 8.91 4.85 -11.08
N MET A 275 9.31 5.53 -12.16
CA MET A 275 9.36 6.99 -12.24
C MET A 275 8.76 7.48 -13.56
N LEU A 276 7.51 7.93 -13.49
CA LEU A 276 6.71 8.46 -14.60
C LEU A 276 5.88 9.64 -14.10
N GLY A 277 5.29 10.41 -15.01
CA GLY A 277 4.43 11.55 -14.70
C GLY A 277 4.95 12.88 -15.25
N HIS A 278 6.22 12.96 -15.67
CA HIS A 278 6.79 14.21 -16.18
C HIS A 278 6.32 14.56 -17.60
N ASN A 279 6.18 13.56 -18.48
CA ASN A 279 5.61 13.79 -19.81
C ASN A 279 4.08 13.82 -19.76
N ASP A 280 3.47 13.06 -18.85
CA ASP A 280 2.02 13.05 -18.61
C ASP A 280 1.52 14.44 -18.19
N SER A 281 2.26 15.16 -17.33
CA SER A 281 1.92 16.54 -16.91
C SER A 281 1.93 17.55 -18.05
N LYS A 282 2.61 17.23 -19.16
CA LYS A 282 2.74 18.05 -20.37
C LYS A 282 1.87 17.55 -21.52
N SER A 283 1.19 16.43 -21.33
CA SER A 283 0.38 15.81 -22.37
C SER A 283 -0.88 16.65 -22.61
N ALA A 284 -1.14 16.97 -23.89
CA ALA A 284 -2.38 17.63 -24.29
C ALA A 284 -3.52 16.64 -24.57
N THR A 285 -3.20 15.33 -24.68
CA THR A 285 -4.14 14.29 -25.11
C THR A 285 -4.49 13.30 -24.00
N GLU A 286 -3.65 13.16 -22.98
CA GLU A 286 -3.86 12.23 -21.87
C GLU A 286 -4.32 13.00 -20.63
N SER A 287 -5.38 12.52 -19.99
CA SER A 287 -5.93 13.12 -18.78
C SER A 287 -5.32 12.53 -17.51
N MET A 288 -5.57 13.15 -16.35
CA MET A 288 -5.23 12.57 -15.04
C MET A 288 -5.90 11.20 -14.82
N HIS A 289 -7.10 10.99 -15.37
CA HIS A 289 -7.76 9.69 -15.33
C HIS A 289 -6.97 8.63 -16.10
N ASP A 290 -6.49 8.97 -17.30
CA ASP A 290 -5.68 8.08 -18.14
C ASP A 290 -4.33 7.79 -17.48
N PHE A 291 -3.72 8.80 -16.85
CA PHE A 291 -2.50 8.65 -16.06
C PHE A 291 -2.70 7.63 -14.94
N ILE A 292 -3.71 7.81 -14.09
CA ILE A 292 -3.98 6.89 -12.97
C ILE A 292 -4.26 5.48 -13.49
N ALA A 293 -5.13 5.34 -14.50
CA ALA A 293 -5.49 4.04 -15.07
C ALA A 293 -4.29 3.33 -15.72
N GLY A 294 -3.43 4.07 -16.44
CA GLY A 294 -2.22 3.55 -17.04
C GLY A 294 -1.17 3.13 -16.01
N TYR A 295 -0.98 3.95 -14.97
CA TYR A 295 -0.04 3.64 -13.89
C TYR A 295 -0.48 2.38 -13.12
N LYS A 296 -1.77 2.23 -12.80
CA LYS A 296 -2.31 1.00 -12.18
C LYS A 296 -2.00 -0.24 -13.01
N LYS A 297 -2.19 -0.18 -14.33
CA LYS A 297 -1.84 -1.29 -15.23
C LYS A 297 -0.36 -1.65 -15.19
N ILE A 298 0.54 -0.67 -15.06
CA ILE A 298 1.98 -0.93 -14.93
C ILE A 298 2.29 -1.57 -13.58
N ILE A 299 1.71 -1.06 -12.49
CA ILE A 299 1.88 -1.57 -11.12
C ILE A 299 1.43 -3.03 -11.04
N GLU A 300 0.19 -3.29 -11.44
CA GLU A 300 -0.43 -4.62 -11.36
C GLU A 300 0.34 -5.63 -12.20
N ARG A 301 0.83 -5.24 -13.39
CA ARG A 301 1.69 -6.09 -14.22
C ARG A 301 3.00 -6.45 -13.51
N ALA A 302 3.65 -5.49 -12.83
CA ALA A 302 4.87 -5.78 -12.09
C ALA A 302 4.63 -6.75 -10.93
N LEU A 303 3.53 -6.54 -10.19
CA LEU A 303 3.13 -7.41 -9.08
C LEU A 303 2.77 -8.83 -9.56
N ASP A 304 1.98 -8.95 -10.63
CA ASP A 304 1.65 -10.25 -11.25
C ASP A 304 2.90 -10.97 -11.80
N TRP A 305 3.95 -10.23 -12.16
CA TRP A 305 5.26 -10.79 -12.54
C TRP A 305 6.14 -11.20 -11.36
N GLY A 306 5.69 -10.98 -10.12
CA GLY A 306 6.46 -11.28 -8.91
C GLY A 306 7.50 -10.22 -8.57
N SER A 307 7.36 -8.99 -9.07
CA SER A 307 8.22 -7.86 -8.73
C SER A 307 7.52 -6.95 -7.72
N ALA A 308 8.14 -6.74 -6.56
CA ALA A 308 7.76 -5.65 -5.68
C ALA A 308 7.92 -4.31 -6.38
N ILE A 309 7.11 -3.32 -6.03
CA ILE A 309 7.21 -1.96 -6.58
C ILE A 309 7.72 -0.96 -5.55
N ILE A 310 8.50 0.02 -6.00
CA ILE A 310 8.87 1.23 -5.26
C ILE A 310 8.54 2.41 -6.18
N LEU A 311 7.66 3.29 -5.74
CA LEU A 311 7.24 4.44 -6.55
C LEU A 311 8.15 5.63 -6.29
N LEU A 312 8.57 6.28 -7.37
CA LEU A 312 9.35 7.51 -7.36
C LEU A 312 8.48 8.62 -7.95
N THR A 313 8.32 9.74 -7.23
CA THR A 313 7.69 10.93 -7.83
C THR A 313 8.61 11.54 -8.89
N PRO A 314 8.10 12.38 -9.80
CA PRO A 314 8.97 13.20 -10.64
C PRO A 314 9.95 14.04 -9.80
N PRO A 315 11.25 14.11 -10.18
CA PRO A 315 12.25 14.88 -9.45
C PRO A 315 12.06 16.39 -9.61
N LYS A 316 12.77 17.14 -8.77
CA LYS A 316 12.83 18.60 -8.87
C LYS A 316 13.39 19.02 -10.24
N GLN A 317 12.72 19.96 -10.89
CA GLN A 317 13.22 20.63 -12.10
C GLN A 317 14.25 21.73 -11.75
N LYS A 318 15.14 22.07 -12.68
CA LYS A 318 16.15 23.12 -12.49
C LYS A 318 15.52 24.47 -12.14
N ASN A 319 14.49 24.86 -12.90
CA ASN A 319 13.86 26.18 -12.85
C ASN A 319 12.34 26.13 -12.57
N GLY A 320 11.76 24.95 -12.28
CA GLY A 320 10.32 24.81 -12.04
C GLY A 320 9.46 25.23 -13.25
N ALA A 321 9.90 24.91 -14.47
CA ALA A 321 9.26 25.38 -15.70
C ALA A 321 7.87 24.77 -15.92
N ASP A 322 7.65 23.55 -15.44
CA ASP A 322 6.34 22.90 -15.41
C ASP A 322 5.79 22.91 -13.97
N PHE A 323 4.69 23.64 -13.78
CA PHE A 323 4.03 23.81 -12.48
C PHE A 323 2.92 22.79 -12.21
N THR A 324 2.56 21.91 -13.16
CA THR A 324 1.49 20.91 -12.99
C THR A 324 2.03 19.54 -12.59
N VAL A 325 3.34 19.31 -12.73
CA VAL A 325 4.00 18.06 -12.35
C VAL A 325 3.80 17.68 -10.87
N ASP A 326 3.54 18.66 -10.01
CA ASP A 326 3.26 18.45 -8.59
C ASP A 326 1.94 17.67 -8.37
N THR A 327 0.93 17.92 -9.20
CA THR A 327 -0.38 17.27 -9.15
C THR A 327 -0.26 15.80 -9.55
N TYR A 328 0.57 15.51 -10.57
CA TYR A 328 0.92 14.14 -10.95
C TYR A 328 1.77 13.45 -9.87
N SER A 329 2.68 14.19 -9.22
CA SER A 329 3.41 13.67 -8.05
C SER A 329 2.42 13.26 -6.95
N GLN A 330 1.42 14.08 -6.63
CA GLN A 330 0.39 13.73 -5.64
C GLN A 330 -0.38 12.47 -6.04
N ALA A 331 -0.73 12.29 -7.31
CA ALA A 331 -1.38 11.07 -7.79
C ALA A 331 -0.51 9.82 -7.57
N VAL A 332 0.80 9.89 -7.86
CA VAL A 332 1.75 8.80 -7.55
C VAL A 332 1.80 8.52 -6.04
N MET A 333 1.76 9.56 -5.19
CA MET A 333 1.72 9.39 -3.73
C MET A 333 0.45 8.68 -3.25
N GLN A 334 -0.71 8.93 -3.89
CA GLN A 334 -1.95 8.23 -3.55
C GLN A 334 -1.94 6.78 -4.05
N LEU A 335 -1.39 6.53 -5.25
CA LEU A 335 -1.19 5.16 -5.75
C LEU A 335 -0.26 4.36 -4.82
N ALA A 336 0.81 4.97 -4.32
CA ALA A 336 1.69 4.31 -3.35
C ALA A 336 0.92 3.86 -2.10
N LYS A 337 0.01 4.70 -1.59
CA LYS A 337 -0.85 4.33 -0.46
C LYS A 337 -1.84 3.23 -0.82
N GLU A 338 -2.48 3.31 -1.99
CA GLU A 338 -3.45 2.32 -2.46
C GLU A 338 -2.84 0.92 -2.54
N TYR A 339 -1.60 0.79 -3.03
CA TYR A 339 -0.93 -0.49 -3.19
C TYR A 339 -0.02 -0.88 -2.01
N HIS A 340 -0.01 -0.11 -0.91
CA HIS A 340 0.96 -0.27 0.19
C HIS A 340 2.43 -0.30 -0.27
N ALA A 341 2.73 0.44 -1.33
CA ALA A 341 4.07 0.50 -1.92
C ALA A 341 4.93 1.57 -1.23
N PRO A 342 6.23 1.29 -1.01
CA PRO A 342 7.18 2.33 -0.65
C PRO A 342 7.20 3.48 -1.68
N LEU A 343 7.31 4.70 -1.19
CA LEU A 343 7.36 5.92 -1.99
C LEU A 343 8.62 6.71 -1.66
N ILE A 344 9.34 7.15 -2.68
CA ILE A 344 10.41 8.13 -2.56
C ILE A 344 9.98 9.44 -3.20
N ASP A 345 9.91 10.50 -2.40
CA ASP A 345 9.74 11.85 -2.92
C ASP A 345 11.06 12.31 -3.55
N MET A 346 11.09 12.29 -4.88
CA MET A 346 12.27 12.66 -5.63
C MET A 346 12.54 14.16 -5.59
N ALA A 347 11.54 15.02 -5.32
CA ALA A 347 11.77 16.44 -5.11
C ALA A 347 12.57 16.68 -3.82
N GLU A 348 12.27 15.92 -2.76
CA GLU A 348 13.09 15.91 -1.53
C GLU A 348 14.47 15.28 -1.79
N LEU A 349 14.52 14.12 -2.46
CA LEU A 349 15.78 13.43 -2.75
C LEU A 349 16.75 14.31 -3.55
N THR A 350 16.24 15.10 -4.50
CA THR A 350 17.03 16.02 -5.33
C THR A 350 17.12 17.45 -4.76
N ALA A 351 16.62 17.68 -3.54
CA ALA A 351 16.70 18.98 -2.91
C ALA A 351 18.15 19.44 -2.69
N GLY A 352 18.44 20.69 -3.04
CA GLY A 352 19.78 21.26 -2.93
C GLY A 352 20.79 20.76 -3.96
N ILE A 353 20.38 19.94 -4.94
CA ILE A 353 21.26 19.58 -6.05
C ILE A 353 21.70 20.84 -6.82
N SER A 354 22.95 20.83 -7.29
CA SER A 354 23.60 21.99 -7.90
C SER A 354 23.15 22.19 -9.36
N ALA A 355 23.20 23.44 -9.86
CA ALA A 355 22.73 23.78 -11.19
C ALA A 355 23.56 23.16 -12.34
N ASP A 356 24.82 22.81 -12.06
CA ASP A 356 25.74 22.08 -12.94
C ASP A 356 25.49 20.56 -12.98
N CYS A 357 24.51 20.05 -12.23
CA CYS A 357 24.05 18.66 -12.33
C CYS A 357 22.95 18.46 -13.40
N TYR A 358 22.52 19.54 -14.05
CA TYR A 358 21.46 19.50 -15.05
C TYR A 358 22.02 19.67 -16.46
N SER A 359 21.52 18.85 -17.39
CA SER A 359 21.73 19.03 -18.83
C SER A 359 20.82 20.13 -19.37
N ASP A 360 19.54 20.14 -18.98
CA ASP A 360 18.56 21.16 -19.37
C ASP A 360 17.68 21.61 -18.19
N SER A 361 16.42 22.01 -18.43
CA SER A 361 15.49 22.44 -17.36
C SER A 361 14.90 21.28 -16.55
N VAL A 362 14.98 20.05 -17.08
CA VAL A 362 14.33 18.83 -16.57
C VAL A 362 15.35 17.72 -16.31
N HIS A 363 16.20 17.45 -17.29
CA HIS A 363 17.09 16.30 -17.32
C HIS A 363 18.44 16.59 -16.68
N PHE A 364 19.03 15.54 -16.12
CA PHE A 364 20.32 15.58 -15.44
C PHE A 364 21.44 15.25 -16.42
N ASN A 365 22.67 15.64 -16.08
CA ASN A 365 23.86 15.12 -16.74
C ASN A 365 24.44 13.95 -15.94
N GLY A 366 25.59 13.40 -16.34
CA GLY A 366 26.18 12.25 -15.65
C GLY A 366 26.44 12.50 -14.17
N LYS A 367 26.81 13.73 -13.79
CA LYS A 367 27.00 14.14 -12.40
C LYS A 367 25.67 14.12 -11.61
N GLY A 368 24.59 14.61 -12.20
CA GLY A 368 23.27 14.61 -11.56
C GLY A 368 22.67 13.21 -11.43
N TYR A 369 22.83 12.37 -12.45
CA TYR A 369 22.39 10.99 -12.40
C TYR A 369 23.22 10.13 -11.44
N ASP A 370 24.54 10.36 -11.33
CA ASP A 370 25.39 9.75 -10.32
C ASP A 370 24.91 10.08 -8.90
N TYR A 371 24.59 11.35 -8.65
CA TYR A 371 24.00 11.79 -7.38
C TYR A 371 22.71 11.03 -7.05
N ILE A 372 21.77 10.96 -8.00
CA ILE A 372 20.46 10.33 -7.79
C ILE A 372 20.61 8.84 -7.50
N GLY A 373 21.36 8.11 -8.34
CA GLY A 373 21.50 6.65 -8.21
C GLY A 373 22.17 6.25 -6.90
N LYS A 374 23.26 6.92 -6.53
CA LYS A 374 23.95 6.67 -5.26
C LYS A 374 23.13 7.03 -4.03
N LYS A 375 22.31 8.08 -4.10
CA LYS A 375 21.43 8.45 -2.99
C LYS A 375 20.26 7.45 -2.85
N LEU A 376 19.67 7.02 -3.97
CA LEU A 376 18.66 5.97 -4.01
C LEU A 376 19.19 4.65 -3.44
N ALA A 377 20.47 4.31 -3.62
CA ALA A 377 21.05 3.09 -3.05
C ALA A 377 20.81 2.95 -1.54
N SER A 378 20.68 4.06 -0.81
CA SER A 378 20.36 4.06 0.63
C SER A 378 19.11 3.24 0.98
N ILE A 379 18.11 3.19 0.09
CA ILE A 379 16.86 2.47 0.35
C ILE A 379 17.05 0.95 0.42
N PHE A 380 18.14 0.41 -0.17
CA PHE A 380 18.44 -1.02 -0.21
C PHE A 380 19.42 -1.48 0.89
N ILE A 381 20.16 -0.55 1.50
CA ILE A 381 21.19 -0.89 2.50
C ILE A 381 20.59 -1.01 3.91
N ASN A 382 19.40 -0.48 4.18
CA ASN A 382 18.73 -0.60 5.48
C ASN A 382 17.93 -1.91 5.63
N LYS A 383 17.39 -2.21 6.83
CA LYS A 383 16.66 -3.44 7.21
C LYS A 383 15.50 -3.74 6.28
N SER A 384 14.70 -2.72 6.01
CA SER A 384 13.66 -2.72 5.01
C SER A 384 13.32 -1.26 4.70
N ILE A 385 12.91 -0.98 3.47
CA ILE A 385 12.38 0.33 3.12
C ILE A 385 11.02 0.62 3.81
N LEU A 386 10.29 -0.43 4.21
CA LEU A 386 9.03 -0.29 4.96
C LEU A 386 9.25 0.22 6.39
N ASN A 387 10.45 0.00 6.94
CA ASN A 387 10.80 0.42 8.29
C ASN A 387 12.22 0.99 8.29
N MET A 388 12.43 2.09 7.58
CA MET A 388 13.72 2.76 7.59
C MET A 388 13.98 3.44 8.93
N ASN A 389 15.20 3.33 9.45
CA ASN A 389 15.62 4.07 10.64
C ASN A 389 15.57 5.58 10.35
N LYS A 390 14.79 6.30 11.15
CA LYS A 390 14.67 7.76 11.11
C LYS A 390 15.46 8.32 12.27
N VAL A 391 16.31 9.33 12.01
CA VAL A 391 17.23 9.90 12.99
C VAL A 391 17.12 11.43 13.02
N LYS A 392 17.30 12.01 14.20
CA LYS A 392 17.36 13.45 14.47
C LYS A 392 18.47 13.76 15.49
N ASP A 393 18.52 15.00 15.97
CA ASP A 393 19.46 15.41 17.01
C ASP A 393 19.42 14.46 18.23
N HIS A 394 20.59 14.14 18.77
CA HIS A 394 20.80 13.22 19.90
C HIS A 394 20.44 11.74 19.68
N ASP A 395 19.97 11.34 18.50
CA ASP A 395 19.78 9.92 18.20
C ASP A 395 21.13 9.20 17.98
N SER A 396 21.08 7.86 18.02
CA SER A 396 22.22 7.00 17.65
C SER A 396 21.74 5.72 16.97
N LEU A 397 22.60 5.16 16.11
CA LEU A 397 22.46 3.83 15.54
C LEU A 397 23.58 2.95 16.07
N THR A 398 23.24 1.89 16.79
CA THR A 398 24.21 0.91 17.32
C THR A 398 24.73 -0.02 16.22
N VAL A 399 25.73 -0.84 16.55
CA VAL A 399 26.22 -1.91 15.66
C VAL A 399 25.32 -3.16 15.62
N THR A 400 24.17 -3.14 16.29
CA THR A 400 23.21 -4.25 16.28
C THR A 400 22.51 -4.31 14.93
N ARG A 401 22.68 -5.42 14.19
CA ARG A 401 22.16 -5.55 12.81
C ARG A 401 20.63 -5.47 12.73
N GLU A 402 19.93 -6.03 13.71
CA GLU A 402 18.46 -6.04 13.76
C GLU A 402 17.89 -4.64 14.01
N ASN A 403 18.51 -3.89 14.94
CA ASN A 403 18.05 -2.54 15.33
C ASN A 403 18.41 -1.52 14.24
N SER A 404 19.70 -1.46 13.88
CA SER A 404 20.26 -0.41 13.03
C SER A 404 20.32 -0.76 11.54
N GLY A 405 20.07 -2.02 11.18
CA GLY A 405 20.09 -2.46 9.78
C GLY A 405 21.47 -2.40 9.12
N ILE A 406 22.56 -2.36 9.90
CA ILE A 406 23.92 -2.19 9.36
C ILE A 406 24.32 -3.33 8.42
N GLN A 407 25.18 -3.05 7.46
CA GLN A 407 25.85 -4.05 6.63
C GLN A 407 27.36 -3.89 6.74
N PHE A 408 28.12 -4.97 6.69
CA PHE A 408 29.58 -4.93 6.80
C PHE A 408 30.22 -6.06 6.01
N ASN A 409 31.49 -5.90 5.65
CA ASN A 409 32.27 -6.90 4.92
C ASN A 409 32.90 -7.95 5.85
N GLU A 410 33.54 -8.96 5.26
CA GLU A 410 34.17 -10.09 5.97
C GLU A 410 35.31 -9.68 6.92
N ASN A 411 35.82 -8.46 6.81
CA ASN A 411 36.87 -7.92 7.67
C ASN A 411 36.34 -7.32 8.99
N CYS A 412 35.04 -7.47 9.26
CA CYS A 412 34.39 -7.07 10.51
C CYS A 412 33.95 -8.30 11.33
N SER A 413 33.99 -8.20 12.65
CA SER A 413 33.53 -9.26 13.57
C SER A 413 32.95 -8.69 14.86
N TYR A 414 31.91 -9.33 15.40
CA TYR A 414 31.34 -8.93 16.69
C TYR A 414 32.26 -9.28 17.87
N SER A 415 32.21 -8.46 18.92
CA SER A 415 32.93 -8.66 20.18
C SER A 415 32.09 -8.12 21.35
N THR A 416 32.26 -8.71 22.54
CA THR A 416 31.55 -8.36 23.77
C THR A 416 32.53 -8.00 24.88
N SER A 417 32.17 -7.04 25.74
CA SER A 417 32.99 -6.64 26.90
C SER A 417 32.19 -5.91 27.96
N GLU A 418 32.55 -6.07 29.24
CA GLU A 418 32.01 -5.29 30.37
C GLU A 418 32.30 -3.79 30.28
N TYR A 419 33.27 -3.40 29.44
CA TYR A 419 33.68 -2.01 29.22
C TYR A 419 33.04 -1.36 28.00
N PHE A 420 32.24 -2.10 27.21
CA PHE A 420 31.59 -1.52 26.03
C PHE A 420 30.31 -0.78 26.44
N PRO A 421 30.12 0.48 26.02
CA PRO A 421 29.03 1.35 26.50
C PRO A 421 27.69 1.09 25.79
N THR A 422 27.52 -0.07 25.18
CA THR A 422 26.38 -0.45 24.35
C THR A 422 25.49 -1.46 25.07
N GLU A 423 24.29 -1.69 24.51
CA GLU A 423 23.38 -2.69 25.04
C GLU A 423 24.04 -4.08 25.11
N ASP A 424 23.74 -4.79 26.18
CA ASP A 424 23.99 -6.21 26.30
C ASP A 424 22.96 -6.96 25.46
N SER A 425 23.43 -7.80 24.54
CA SER A 425 22.57 -8.62 23.70
C SER A 425 23.02 -10.08 23.57
N VAL A 426 24.21 -10.43 24.09
CA VAL A 426 24.81 -11.76 23.91
C VAL A 426 25.27 -12.33 25.25
N GLU A 427 25.86 -11.51 26.11
CA GLU A 427 26.46 -11.94 27.37
C GLU A 427 26.09 -10.99 28.49
N LEU A 428 25.44 -11.54 29.53
CA LEU A 428 24.94 -10.76 30.66
C LEU A 428 25.98 -9.77 31.21
N GLY A 429 25.67 -8.47 31.15
CA GLY A 429 26.51 -7.39 31.66
C GLY A 429 27.64 -6.95 30.74
N LYS A 430 27.67 -7.40 29.48
CA LYS A 430 28.69 -7.02 28.49
C LYS A 430 28.05 -6.35 27.27
N GLY A 431 28.47 -5.12 27.00
CA GLY A 431 28.09 -4.43 25.76
C GLY A 431 28.72 -5.05 24.52
N ASN A 432 28.18 -4.71 23.36
CA ASN A 432 28.61 -5.16 22.04
C ASN A 432 29.42 -4.12 21.25
N ALA A 433 30.42 -4.58 20.51
CA ALA A 433 31.13 -3.78 19.51
C ALA A 433 31.31 -4.55 18.21
N LEU A 434 31.40 -3.82 17.10
CA LEU A 434 31.89 -4.36 15.84
C LEU A 434 33.38 -4.05 15.72
N VAL A 435 34.21 -5.09 15.71
CA VAL A 435 35.65 -4.98 15.49
C VAL A 435 35.91 -4.85 13.99
N LEU A 436 36.39 -3.70 13.54
CA LEU A 436 36.82 -3.49 12.16
C LEU A 436 38.32 -3.78 12.09
N LYS A 437 38.72 -4.89 11.46
CA LYS A 437 40.13 -5.17 11.14
C LYS A 437 40.59 -4.26 10.00
N THR A 438 41.85 -4.36 9.57
CA THR A 438 42.32 -3.63 8.37
C THR A 438 41.44 -3.95 7.17
N GLY A 439 40.92 -2.91 6.51
CA GLY A 439 39.94 -3.03 5.42
C GLY A 439 38.51 -3.39 5.88
N GLY A 440 38.26 -3.47 7.20
CA GLY A 440 36.95 -3.63 7.80
C GLY A 440 36.08 -2.43 7.49
N LYS A 441 34.94 -2.67 6.84
CA LYS A 441 34.01 -1.63 6.41
C LYS A 441 32.58 -1.95 6.83
N VAL A 442 31.88 -0.94 7.32
CA VAL A 442 30.48 -1.00 7.74
C VAL A 442 29.69 0.14 7.10
N TYR A 443 28.40 -0.09 6.87
CA TYR A 443 27.45 0.82 6.25
C TYR A 443 26.24 1.04 7.16
N PHE A 444 25.92 2.30 7.42
CA PHE A 444 24.72 2.76 8.10
C PHE A 444 23.85 3.46 7.07
N SER A 445 22.60 3.04 6.91
CA SER A 445 21.62 3.74 6.07
C SER A 445 20.44 4.19 6.92
N PHE A 446 19.99 5.43 6.72
CA PHE A 446 18.95 6.07 7.53
C PHE A 446 18.29 7.23 6.78
N TYR A 447 17.18 7.69 7.34
CA TYR A 447 16.50 8.90 6.95
C TYR A 447 16.75 9.99 8.00
N SER A 448 17.42 11.08 7.63
CA SER A 448 17.55 12.26 8.48
C SER A 448 16.22 13.01 8.52
N GLN A 449 15.68 13.23 9.71
CA GLN A 449 14.44 14.02 9.89
C GLN A 449 14.69 15.52 9.87
N GLU A 450 15.94 15.94 10.01
CA GLU A 450 16.34 17.34 10.14
C GLU A 450 17.45 17.72 9.15
N ASP A 451 17.58 19.02 8.91
CA ASP A 451 18.68 19.61 8.17
C ASP A 451 19.90 19.78 9.07
N ASN A 452 21.09 19.71 8.47
CA ASN A 452 22.40 19.91 9.11
C ASN A 452 22.73 18.90 10.22
N LEU A 453 22.40 17.62 10.03
CA LEU A 453 22.68 16.58 11.02
C LEU A 453 24.10 16.02 10.83
N LEU A 454 24.98 16.24 11.82
CA LEU A 454 26.36 15.72 11.85
C LEU A 454 26.38 14.20 12.02
N PHE A 455 27.37 13.56 11.40
CA PHE A 455 27.60 12.13 11.51
C PHE A 455 28.86 11.88 12.36
N LEU A 456 28.69 11.31 13.55
CA LEU A 456 29.76 11.11 14.52
C LEU A 456 29.95 9.61 14.78
N PRO A 457 31.03 8.98 14.28
CA PRO A 457 31.27 7.57 14.60
C PRO A 457 31.52 7.45 16.12
N SER A 458 31.14 6.35 16.76
CA SER A 458 31.48 6.08 18.16
C SER A 458 32.44 4.89 18.19
N ILE A 459 33.73 5.15 18.43
CA ILE A 459 34.80 4.15 18.28
C ILE A 459 35.80 4.15 19.46
N TYR A 460 36.53 3.04 19.59
CA TYR A 460 37.65 2.86 20.50
C TYR A 460 38.81 2.13 19.81
N ALA A 461 40.00 2.74 19.82
CA ALA A 461 41.21 2.22 19.15
C ALA A 461 42.21 1.51 20.09
N GLY A 462 41.87 1.29 21.37
CA GLY A 462 42.65 0.41 22.25
C GLY A 462 44.11 0.82 22.49
N SER A 463 44.39 2.10 22.74
CA SER A 463 45.73 2.72 22.93
C SER A 463 46.65 2.75 21.70
N LYS A 464 46.15 2.36 20.52
CA LYS A 464 46.92 2.29 19.28
C LYS A 464 46.62 3.47 18.35
N THR A 465 47.16 3.41 17.13
CA THR A 465 46.86 4.36 16.07
C THR A 465 45.43 4.20 15.56
N LEU A 466 44.92 5.26 14.93
CA LEU A 466 43.65 5.29 14.24
C LEU A 466 43.88 5.86 12.85
N ASN A 467 43.28 5.21 11.85
CA ASN A 467 43.14 5.73 10.50
C ASN A 467 41.78 5.26 9.93
N LEU A 468 40.76 6.10 10.07
CA LEU A 468 39.37 5.79 9.74
C LEU A 468 38.93 6.61 8.54
N LYS A 469 38.45 5.96 7.47
CA LYS A 469 37.78 6.66 6.38
C LYS A 469 36.28 6.61 6.57
N MET A 470 35.64 7.77 6.52
CA MET A 470 34.20 7.89 6.41
C MET A 470 33.82 8.41 5.03
N GLU A 471 32.72 7.89 4.50
CA GLU A 471 32.19 8.27 3.19
C GLU A 471 30.67 8.35 3.24
N VAL A 472 30.10 9.38 2.61
CA VAL A 472 28.65 9.63 2.55
C VAL A 472 28.15 9.34 1.14
N ASN A 473 27.03 8.63 1.04
CA ASN A 473 26.32 8.29 -0.20
C ASN A 473 27.24 7.77 -1.29
N PHE A 474 28.14 6.84 -0.96
CA PHE A 474 29.06 6.21 -1.93
C PHE A 474 29.91 7.23 -2.69
N SER A 475 30.36 8.28 -1.99
CA SER A 475 31.10 9.41 -2.57
C SER A 475 30.30 10.21 -3.60
N ALA A 476 28.97 10.23 -3.53
CA ALA A 476 28.14 11.14 -4.32
C ALA A 476 28.48 12.60 -4.00
N GLU A 477 28.28 13.47 -4.98
CA GLU A 477 28.46 14.90 -4.76
C GLU A 477 27.49 15.41 -3.67
N PRO A 478 27.95 16.20 -2.71
CA PRO A 478 27.10 16.71 -1.63
C PRO A 478 26.05 17.69 -2.18
N ALA A 479 24.84 17.65 -1.61
CA ALA A 479 23.86 18.70 -1.84
C ALA A 479 24.32 20.03 -1.23
N ASN A 480 23.83 21.14 -1.78
CA ASN A 480 24.04 22.46 -1.22
C ASN A 480 23.36 22.57 0.15
N THR A 481 24.02 23.29 1.06
CA THR A 481 23.58 23.51 2.44
C THR A 481 22.18 24.13 2.51
N ALA A 482 21.44 23.80 3.58
CA ALA A 482 20.19 24.48 3.90
C ALA A 482 20.45 25.92 4.38
N ILE A 483 19.46 26.80 4.22
CA ILE A 483 19.55 28.22 4.62
C ILE A 483 19.72 28.33 6.14
N THR A 484 19.19 27.37 6.90
CA THR A 484 19.33 27.26 8.36
C THR A 484 20.78 27.23 8.83
N TYR A 485 21.72 26.76 8.00
CA TYR A 485 23.16 26.78 8.29
C TYR A 485 23.77 28.20 8.19
N ALA A 486 23.21 29.08 7.35
CA ALA A 486 23.78 30.39 7.05
C ALA A 486 23.59 31.44 8.17
N PHE A 487 22.56 31.29 9.01
CA PHE A 487 22.15 32.33 9.97
C PHE A 487 23.09 32.54 11.17
N ASN A 488 24.11 31.69 11.37
CA ASN A 488 25.02 31.76 12.53
C ASN A 488 26.51 31.88 12.16
N THR A 489 26.84 32.14 10.90
CA THR A 489 28.25 32.36 10.48
C THR A 489 28.53 33.85 10.29
N THR A 490 29.55 34.40 10.95
CA THR A 490 30.03 35.77 10.70
C THR A 490 30.73 35.92 9.34
N ASN A 491 30.96 34.80 8.66
CA ASN A 491 31.53 34.73 7.33
C ASN A 491 30.52 34.09 6.38
N ALA A 492 29.84 34.90 5.56
CA ALA A 492 29.03 34.44 4.43
C ALA A 492 29.81 33.54 3.43
N ARG A 493 31.14 33.47 3.58
CA ARG A 493 32.06 32.58 2.85
C ARG A 493 32.14 31.15 3.39
N ALA A 494 31.51 30.83 4.53
CA ALA A 494 31.55 29.51 5.18
C ALA A 494 30.48 28.51 4.67
N MET A 495 29.80 28.81 3.56
CA MET A 495 28.88 27.89 2.86
C MET A 495 29.64 26.79 2.08
N ASN A 496 30.68 26.20 2.68
CA ASN A 496 31.35 25.06 2.07
C ASN A 496 30.38 23.87 2.08
N LYS A 497 30.22 23.23 0.92
CA LYS A 497 29.44 22.00 0.81
C LYS A 497 29.98 20.95 1.80
N PRO A 498 29.13 20.08 2.38
CA PRO A 498 29.60 18.97 3.20
C PRO A 498 30.64 18.15 2.44
N LEU A 499 31.59 17.56 3.14
CA LEU A 499 32.49 16.63 2.49
C LEU A 499 31.73 15.37 2.07
N LYS A 500 32.15 14.76 0.97
CA LYS A 500 31.71 13.41 0.58
C LYS A 500 32.52 12.31 1.26
N THR A 501 33.76 12.63 1.65
CA THR A 501 34.69 11.73 2.33
C THR A 501 35.54 12.50 3.33
N ALA A 502 35.84 11.89 4.47
CA ALA A 502 36.83 12.38 5.43
C ALA A 502 37.64 11.22 6.01
N THR A 503 38.93 11.46 6.26
CA THR A 503 39.78 10.52 7.00
C THR A 503 40.10 11.10 8.37
N PHE A 504 39.90 10.31 9.41
CA PHE A 504 40.16 10.64 10.81
C PHE A 504 41.36 9.84 11.31
N THR A 505 42.27 10.52 11.98
CA THR A 505 43.50 9.94 12.51
C THR A 505 43.57 10.07 14.03
N THR A 506 44.58 9.48 14.68
CA THR A 506 44.75 9.58 16.14
C THR A 506 44.85 11.01 16.64
N THR A 507 45.42 11.93 15.86
CA THR A 507 45.47 13.35 16.23
C THR A 507 44.11 14.03 16.15
N ASP A 508 43.16 13.43 15.43
CA ASP A 508 41.83 14.00 15.22
C ASP A 508 40.84 13.63 16.33
N LEU A 509 41.14 12.68 17.23
CA LEU A 509 40.18 12.13 18.20
C LEU A 509 40.79 11.93 19.60
N ASN A 510 40.05 12.32 20.65
CA ASN A 510 40.37 11.95 22.02
C ASN A 510 39.96 10.49 22.30
N TRP A 511 40.81 9.76 23.03
CA TRP A 511 40.95 8.31 23.07
C TRP A 511 39.71 7.48 23.53
N PHE A 512 38.59 8.12 23.86
CA PHE A 512 37.45 7.48 24.53
C PHE A 512 36.08 7.67 23.86
N SER A 513 35.94 8.54 22.86
CA SER A 513 34.66 8.70 22.16
C SER A 513 34.87 9.51 20.90
N ALA A 514 34.43 8.99 19.75
CA ALA A 514 34.42 9.77 18.53
C ALA A 514 33.20 10.71 18.41
N SER A 515 32.68 11.15 19.57
CA SER A 515 32.06 12.47 19.73
C SER A 515 33.08 13.62 19.64
N ALA A 516 34.38 13.34 19.57
CA ALA A 516 35.46 14.32 19.50
C ALA A 516 35.72 14.95 18.10
N LEU A 517 34.69 15.40 17.38
CA LEU A 517 34.89 16.56 16.47
C LEU A 517 35.22 17.83 17.28
N TYR A 518 35.15 17.77 18.61
CA TYR A 518 35.68 18.74 19.55
C TYR A 518 37.16 18.50 19.85
N ILE A 519 38.04 18.90 18.94
CA ILE A 519 39.41 19.23 19.32
C ILE A 519 39.36 20.71 19.74
N ASP A 520 39.69 21.02 20.99
CA ASP A 520 39.82 22.40 21.50
C ASP A 520 38.57 23.30 21.34
N GLY A 521 37.37 22.74 21.47
CA GLY A 521 36.12 23.51 21.34
C GLY A 521 35.87 24.05 19.93
N ARG A 522 36.55 23.51 18.91
CA ARG A 522 36.34 23.88 17.50
C ARG A 522 36.12 22.64 16.65
N ILE A 523 35.00 22.61 15.94
CA ILE A 523 34.80 21.60 14.90
C ILE A 523 35.73 21.91 13.72
N ASN A 524 36.60 20.96 13.39
CA ASN A 524 37.44 21.08 12.19
C ASN A 524 36.55 21.02 10.94
N ALA A 525 36.26 22.19 10.36
CA ALA A 525 35.40 22.31 9.18
C ALA A 525 35.89 21.49 7.98
N SER A 526 37.18 21.14 7.92
CA SER A 526 37.77 20.29 6.88
C SER A 526 37.54 18.78 7.09
N LYS A 527 36.77 18.38 8.10
CA LYS A 527 36.39 16.99 8.41
C LYS A 527 34.90 16.82 8.67
N LEU A 528 34.09 17.85 8.37
CA LEU A 528 32.65 17.86 8.59
C LEU A 528 31.91 16.99 7.57
N LEU A 529 31.37 15.86 8.05
CA LEU A 529 30.40 15.04 7.34
C LEU A 529 29.03 15.22 8.00
N TYR A 530 28.03 15.64 7.22
CA TYR A 530 26.68 15.89 7.71
C TYR A 530 25.64 15.76 6.59
N ALA A 531 24.40 15.54 7.00
CA ALA A 531 23.23 15.68 6.16
C ALA A 531 22.91 17.17 6.00
N PRO A 532 23.17 17.82 4.85
CA PRO A 532 22.83 19.23 4.68
C PRO A 532 21.32 19.49 4.70
N ARG A 533 20.52 18.45 4.47
CA ARG A 533 19.06 18.48 4.39
C ARG A 533 18.47 17.20 4.98
N LYS A 534 17.21 17.22 5.42
CA LYS A 534 16.46 15.99 5.66
C LYS A 534 16.43 15.08 4.42
N GLY A 535 16.27 13.78 4.64
CA GLY A 535 16.19 12.78 3.57
C GLY A 535 17.11 11.57 3.78
N TYR A 536 17.29 10.79 2.72
CA TYR A 536 18.01 9.51 2.73
C TYR A 536 19.53 9.67 2.67
N TYR A 537 20.25 8.95 3.54
CA TYR A 537 21.71 8.91 3.60
C TYR A 537 22.24 7.51 3.87
N THR A 538 23.39 7.20 3.28
CA THR A 538 24.25 6.09 3.66
C THR A 538 25.61 6.62 4.10
N VAL A 539 26.07 6.22 5.28
CA VAL A 539 27.41 6.52 5.79
C VAL A 539 28.18 5.21 5.89
N SER A 540 29.34 5.14 5.25
CA SER A 540 30.27 4.04 5.46
C SER A 540 31.45 4.46 6.33
N ILE A 541 31.92 3.53 7.14
CA ILE A 541 33.07 3.67 8.03
C ILE A 541 34.03 2.53 7.71
N GLU A 542 35.26 2.84 7.35
CA GLU A 542 36.30 1.90 6.93
C GLU A 542 37.57 2.09 7.74
N ASN A 543 38.11 1.00 8.27
CA ASN A 543 39.39 1.01 8.96
C ASN A 543 40.54 0.84 7.95
N LEU A 544 41.34 1.89 7.80
CA LEU A 544 42.56 1.91 6.98
C LEU A 544 43.82 1.64 7.80
N ASP A 545 43.69 1.45 9.12
CA ASP A 545 44.81 1.15 10.01
C ASP A 545 45.16 -0.36 9.97
N THR A 546 46.36 -0.67 10.41
CA THR A 546 46.89 -2.03 10.63
C THR A 546 46.28 -2.71 11.87
N TYR A 547 45.74 -1.94 12.80
CA TYR A 547 45.13 -2.47 14.03
C TYR A 547 43.61 -2.49 13.97
N GLY A 548 43.02 -3.48 14.64
CA GLY A 548 41.57 -3.55 14.80
C GLY A 548 41.04 -2.41 15.68
N ILE A 549 39.93 -1.82 15.26
CA ILE A 549 39.21 -0.79 16.02
C ILE A 549 37.84 -1.32 16.44
N ASN A 550 37.39 -0.95 17.63
CA ASN A 550 36.04 -1.27 18.09
C ASN A 550 35.10 -0.13 17.72
N LEU A 551 34.05 -0.43 16.98
CA LEU A 551 32.96 0.48 16.67
C LEU A 551 31.74 0.14 17.52
N PHE A 552 31.16 1.15 18.16
CA PHE A 552 29.95 1.04 18.97
C PHE A 552 28.70 1.49 18.22
N GLY A 553 28.84 2.47 17.32
CA GLY A 553 27.72 2.97 16.53
C GLY A 553 28.01 4.26 15.77
N LEU A 554 26.94 4.90 15.31
CA LEU A 554 26.92 6.21 14.66
C LEU A 554 25.96 7.12 15.42
N GLU A 555 26.47 8.23 15.94
CA GLU A 555 25.71 9.24 16.66
C GLU A 555 25.39 10.45 15.78
N PHE A 556 24.29 11.11 16.11
CA PHE A 556 23.79 12.26 15.37
C PHE A 556 23.71 13.49 16.26
N ARG A 557 24.19 14.62 15.74
CA ARG A 557 24.05 15.92 16.41
C ARG A 557 23.64 16.98 15.42
N ASN A 558 22.69 17.83 15.76
CA ASN A 558 22.38 18.97 14.92
C ASN A 558 23.58 19.91 14.92
N ALA A 559 24.05 20.30 13.73
CA ALA A 559 25.20 21.17 13.59
C ALA A 559 24.97 22.50 14.29
N ARG A 560 23.72 22.98 14.38
CA ARG A 560 23.41 24.21 15.11
C ARG A 560 23.73 24.06 16.60
N THR A 561 23.13 23.06 17.25
CA THR A 561 23.31 22.76 18.67
C THR A 561 24.79 22.47 18.97
N ALA A 562 25.42 21.64 18.13
CA ALA A 562 26.79 21.18 18.33
C ALA A 562 27.85 22.28 18.10
N LEU A 563 27.70 23.12 17.08
CA LEU A 563 28.68 24.17 16.75
C LEU A 563 28.50 25.44 17.58
N PHE A 564 27.26 25.79 17.93
CA PHE A 564 26.94 27.13 18.42
C PHE A 564 26.40 27.15 19.85
N ASP A 565 25.61 26.16 20.27
CA ASP A 565 25.05 26.13 21.62
C ASP A 565 26.04 25.52 22.65
N ASN A 566 26.97 24.66 22.20
CA ASN A 566 28.09 24.17 23.03
C ASN A 566 29.24 25.19 23.22
N ASN A 567 29.10 26.44 22.75
CA ASN A 567 30.05 27.51 23.06
C ASN A 567 29.81 28.19 24.41
N THR A 568 28.80 27.79 25.18
CA THR A 568 28.71 28.12 26.61
C THR A 568 29.66 27.22 27.40
N LEU A 569 30.87 27.75 27.65
CA LEU A 569 31.84 27.17 28.57
C LEU A 569 31.30 27.18 30.01
N TYR A 570 30.75 26.06 30.49
CA TYR A 570 30.58 25.83 31.91
C TYR A 570 31.90 25.26 32.46
N THR A 571 32.61 26.04 33.28
CA THR A 571 33.81 25.57 34.00
C THR A 571 33.52 25.57 35.50
N LEU A 572 33.84 24.47 36.18
CA LEU A 572 34.01 24.46 37.63
C LEU A 572 35.48 24.81 37.92
N GLY A 573 35.72 25.90 38.63
CA GLY A 573 37.04 26.32 39.07
C GLY A 573 37.05 26.58 40.58
N THR A 574 38.19 26.36 41.22
CA THR A 574 38.44 26.72 42.62
C THR A 574 39.27 27.98 42.68
N PHE A 575 38.84 28.95 43.48
CA PHE A 575 39.58 30.18 43.73
C PHE A 575 40.57 29.99 44.89
N THR A 576 41.72 30.65 44.80
CA THR A 576 42.62 30.87 45.93
C THR A 576 43.13 32.30 45.83
N GLY A 577 42.46 33.23 46.52
CA GLY A 577 42.68 34.68 46.32
C GLY A 577 42.25 35.15 44.91
N ASP A 578 42.98 36.10 44.33
CA ASP A 578 42.67 36.70 43.01
C ASP A 578 42.94 35.77 41.81
N ILE A 579 43.33 34.51 42.06
CA ILE A 579 43.73 33.52 41.06
C ILE A 579 42.64 32.46 40.91
N LEU A 580 42.02 32.41 39.73
CA LEU A 580 41.19 31.29 39.31
C LEU A 580 42.09 30.12 38.90
N THR A 581 42.07 29.03 39.66
CA THR A 581 42.72 27.77 39.26
C THR A 581 41.65 26.86 38.65
N LEU A 582 41.73 26.70 37.33
CA LEU A 582 40.89 25.77 36.58
C LEU A 582 41.36 24.34 36.81
N SER A 583 40.45 23.39 37.01
CA SER A 583 40.79 21.96 37.11
C SER A 583 41.42 21.48 35.79
N ALA A 584 42.35 20.52 35.86
CA ALA A 584 43.00 19.98 34.66
C ALA A 584 41.98 19.27 33.75
N GLY A 585 41.67 19.92 32.63
CA GLY A 585 40.76 19.51 31.57
C GLY A 585 40.69 20.65 30.54
N ASN A 586 40.82 20.33 29.26
CA ASN A 586 41.16 21.23 28.14
C ASN A 586 40.62 22.68 28.20
N TYR A 587 41.51 23.65 28.41
CA TYR A 587 41.32 25.05 28.06
C TYR A 587 42.63 25.64 27.50
N GLU A 588 42.58 26.24 26.31
CA GLU A 588 43.65 27.13 25.82
C GLU A 588 43.18 28.58 25.91
N MET A 589 43.71 29.33 26.88
CA MET A 589 43.89 30.77 26.69
C MET A 589 45.19 30.96 25.92
N TYR A 590 45.11 31.50 24.70
CA TYR A 590 46.29 32.02 24.02
C TYR A 590 46.95 33.08 24.92
N SER A 591 48.16 32.76 25.38
CA SER A 591 49.05 33.48 26.30
C SER A 591 49.02 33.01 27.76
N LYS A 592 50.22 32.80 28.32
CA LYS A 592 50.59 32.36 29.68
C LYS A 592 50.07 33.23 30.85
N ASN A 593 49.07 34.09 30.64
CA ASN A 593 48.70 35.11 31.61
C ASN A 593 47.42 34.70 32.35
N ALA A 594 47.51 34.61 33.68
CA ALA A 594 46.35 34.49 34.54
C ALA A 594 45.40 35.68 34.33
N LEU A 595 44.09 35.42 34.37
CA LEU A 595 43.07 36.44 34.30
C LEU A 595 42.85 36.98 35.72
N ASN A 596 43.28 38.21 36.00
CA ASN A 596 43.00 38.83 37.30
C ASN A 596 41.49 39.06 37.41
N MET A 597 40.86 38.54 38.45
CA MET A 597 39.42 38.66 38.67
C MET A 597 39.09 39.92 39.50
N PRO A 598 37.87 40.47 39.39
CA PRO A 598 37.48 41.68 40.13
C PRO A 598 37.05 41.40 41.58
N PHE A 599 37.02 40.14 42.02
CA PHE A 599 36.60 39.76 43.36
C PHE A 599 37.80 39.52 44.26
N THR A 600 37.76 40.05 45.47
CA THR A 600 38.80 39.90 46.51
C THR A 600 38.47 38.81 47.54
N GLU A 601 37.32 38.15 47.41
CA GLU A 601 36.80 37.15 48.34
C GLU A 601 36.71 35.77 47.68
N ASP A 602 37.04 34.71 48.41
CA ASP A 602 36.89 33.33 47.95
C ASP A 602 35.40 33.00 47.73
N GLY A 603 35.01 32.57 46.53
CA GLY A 603 33.62 32.23 46.23
C GLY A 603 33.39 31.67 44.83
N LEU A 604 32.23 31.05 44.60
CA LEU A 604 31.84 30.57 43.26
C LEU A 604 31.41 31.75 42.38
N ALA A 605 31.79 31.74 41.11
CA ALA A 605 31.41 32.76 40.13
C ALA A 605 30.96 32.12 38.81
N ILE A 606 30.03 32.79 38.12
CA ILE A 606 29.65 32.48 36.75
C ILE A 606 30.51 33.35 35.82
N LEU A 607 31.16 32.74 34.85
CA LEU A 607 31.94 33.42 33.81
C LEU A 607 31.24 33.29 32.46
N GLU A 608 30.80 34.41 31.90
CA GLU A 608 30.27 34.51 30.54
C GLU A 608 31.32 35.17 29.65
N ILE A 609 31.57 34.59 28.47
CA ILE A 609 32.55 35.12 27.51
C ILE A 609 31.82 35.42 26.20
N TYR A 610 31.82 36.68 25.78
CA TYR A 610 31.28 37.10 24.49
C TYR A 610 32.42 37.41 23.53
N VAL A 611 32.36 36.82 22.34
CA VAL A 611 33.30 37.08 21.25
C VAL A 611 32.73 38.19 20.38
N GLY A 612 33.26 39.40 20.51
CA GLY A 612 32.92 40.51 19.63
C GLY A 612 33.76 40.49 18.35
N GLY A 613 33.20 40.96 17.23
CA GLY A 613 33.99 41.22 16.02
C GLY A 613 35.10 42.23 16.34
N SER A 614 36.33 42.00 15.81
CA SER A 614 37.60 42.73 16.04
C SER A 614 38.54 42.24 17.16
N ASN A 615 38.67 40.91 17.35
CA ASN A 615 39.61 40.27 18.32
C ASN A 615 39.41 40.65 19.80
N ARG A 616 38.39 41.45 20.14
CA ARG A 616 38.06 41.81 21.52
C ARG A 616 37.19 40.73 22.14
N LYS A 617 37.54 40.30 23.34
CA LYS A 617 36.70 39.43 24.17
C LYS A 617 36.05 40.27 25.26
N LEU A 618 34.73 40.21 25.39
CA LEU A 618 34.02 40.72 26.55
C LEU A 618 33.89 39.58 27.55
N PHE A 619 34.25 39.82 28.78
CA PHE A 619 34.03 38.93 29.90
C PHE A 619 32.96 39.54 30.77
N LYS A 620 32.01 38.74 31.23
CA LYS A 620 31.12 39.10 32.32
C LYS A 620 31.28 38.06 33.41
N VAL A 621 31.53 38.51 34.63
CA VAL A 621 31.71 37.63 35.77
C VAL A 621 30.72 38.02 36.86
N THR A 622 29.97 37.05 37.37
CA THR A 622 29.00 37.25 38.44
C THR A 622 29.36 36.37 39.61
N ASN A 623 29.69 36.98 40.76
CA ASN A 623 29.88 36.24 42.00
C ASN A 623 28.53 35.69 42.46
N ILE A 624 28.44 34.38 42.68
CA ILE A 624 27.18 33.71 42.98
C ILE A 624 26.67 34.08 44.39
N THR A 625 27.59 34.35 45.31
CA THR A 625 27.30 34.70 46.71
C THR A 625 26.90 36.16 46.84
N THR A 626 27.74 37.08 46.37
CA THR A 626 27.51 38.53 46.53
C THR A 626 26.55 39.11 45.49
N LYS A 627 26.29 38.37 44.41
CA LYS A 627 25.53 38.81 43.22
C LYS A 627 26.16 39.99 42.48
N ALA A 628 27.35 40.43 42.88
CA ALA A 628 28.10 41.46 42.18
C ALA A 628 28.49 40.94 40.78
N SER A 629 28.24 41.76 39.77
CA SER A 629 28.55 41.43 38.37
C SER A 629 29.52 42.45 37.82
N TYR A 630 30.51 42.00 37.06
CA TYR A 630 31.54 42.85 36.46
C TYR A 630 31.67 42.51 34.98
N GLU A 631 31.91 43.52 34.16
CA GLU A 631 32.28 43.36 32.76
C GLU A 631 33.72 43.80 32.53
N GLY A 632 34.47 43.02 31.76
CA GLY A 632 35.86 43.29 31.42
C GLY A 632 36.07 43.11 29.93
N VAL A 633 36.90 43.97 29.32
CA VAL A 633 37.27 43.83 27.90
C VAL A 633 38.72 43.42 27.81
N TYR A 634 38.98 42.32 27.10
CA TYR A 634 40.34 41.90 26.75
C TYR A 634 40.60 42.14 25.27
N ASN A 635 41.72 42.78 24.99
CA ASN A 635 42.24 42.91 23.64
C ASN A 635 43.59 42.17 23.54
N PRO A 636 43.62 40.97 22.93
CA PRO A 636 44.83 40.16 22.78
C PRO A 636 45.95 40.92 22.07
N ALA A 637 45.61 41.80 21.12
CA ALA A 637 46.58 42.57 20.35
C ALA A 637 47.27 43.68 21.15
N ALA A 638 46.70 44.07 22.31
CA ALA A 638 47.25 45.12 23.17
C ALA A 638 48.06 44.58 24.35
N SER A 639 48.05 43.25 24.59
CA SER A 639 48.64 42.60 25.78
C SER A 639 48.29 43.28 27.11
N SER A 640 47.15 43.96 27.16
CA SER A 640 46.72 44.75 28.32
C SER A 640 46.02 43.86 29.34
N SER A 641 46.21 44.17 30.63
CA SER A 641 45.36 43.64 31.70
C SER A 641 43.89 44.00 31.43
N ILE A 642 42.98 43.17 31.93
CA ILE A 642 41.54 43.44 31.82
C ILE A 642 41.18 44.52 32.83
N THR A 643 40.60 45.62 32.34
CA THR A 643 39.95 46.61 33.19
C THR A 643 38.51 46.16 33.44
N TRP A 644 38.19 45.89 34.70
CA TRP A 644 36.84 45.51 35.12
C TRP A 644 36.00 46.74 35.42
N LYS A 645 34.74 46.69 34.99
CA LYS A 645 33.70 47.65 35.32
C LYS A 645 32.59 46.92 36.05
N GLU A 646 32.29 47.36 37.27
CA GLU A 646 31.14 46.84 38.01
C GLU A 646 29.84 47.21 37.29
N LEU A 647 28.96 46.23 37.12
CA LEU A 647 27.61 46.41 36.63
C LEU A 647 26.71 46.70 37.82
N ALA A 648 25.80 47.66 37.66
CA ALA A 648 24.75 47.91 38.65
C ALA A 648 23.99 46.59 38.90
N SER A 649 23.84 46.24 40.18
CA SER A 649 23.20 44.99 40.61
C SER A 649 21.79 44.86 40.03
N VAL A 650 21.64 43.99 39.04
CA VAL A 650 20.32 43.57 38.57
C VAL A 650 19.85 42.46 39.51
N ALA A 651 18.81 42.73 40.29
CA ALA A 651 18.21 41.74 41.17
C ALA A 651 17.64 40.58 40.33
N TRP A 652 18.35 39.47 40.28
CA TRP A 652 17.83 38.23 39.70
C TRP A 652 16.69 37.73 40.58
N THR A 653 15.52 37.47 39.99
CA THR A 653 14.40 36.87 40.73
C THR A 653 14.68 35.38 40.94
N ASN A 654 14.22 34.81 42.06
CA ASN A 654 14.45 33.40 42.42
C ASN A 654 14.03 32.40 41.33
N ALA A 655 13.15 32.79 40.40
CA ALA A 655 12.75 31.97 39.26
C ALA A 655 13.89 31.70 38.26
N GLN A 656 14.87 32.61 38.12
CA GLN A 656 16.01 32.42 37.21
C GLN A 656 17.11 31.52 37.81
N ILE A 657 17.11 31.32 39.14
CA ILE A 657 18.09 30.47 39.85
C ILE A 657 17.73 28.98 39.76
N ILE A 658 16.44 28.66 39.62
CA ILE A 658 15.99 27.26 39.48
C ILE A 658 16.24 26.75 38.05
N ALA A 659 16.18 27.64 37.06
CA ALA A 659 16.47 27.30 35.66
C ALA A 659 17.96 27.04 35.37
N SER A 660 18.89 27.44 36.25
CA SER A 660 20.33 27.20 36.10
C SER A 660 20.85 25.99 36.89
N LYS A 661 19.96 25.28 37.60
CA LYS A 661 20.29 24.06 38.37
C LYS A 661 19.81 22.75 37.72
N ASN A 662 19.10 22.82 36.60
CA ASN A 662 18.62 21.65 35.85
C ASN A 662 19.29 21.55 34.50
#